data_AF-A0A3N9XFI5-F1
#
_entry.id   AF-A0A3N9XFI5-F1
#
_cell.length_a   1.000
_cell.length_b   1.000
_cell.length_c   1.000
_cell.angle_alpha   90.00
_cell.angle_beta   90.00
_cell.angle_gamma   90.00
#
_symmetry.space_group_name_H-M   'P 1'
#
loop_
_entity.id
_entity.type
_entity.pdbx_description
1 polymer ?
#
loop_
_entity_poly.entity_id
_entity_poly.type
_entity_poly.pdbx_seq_one_letter_code
_entity_poly.pdbx_strand_id
1 'polypeptide(L)'
;MTRYVYDFIEGNKDLKDLLGGKGANLAEMTRMGLPVPPGFTVTTEACRDYLRTGMMPEGLLGEVERHLHLMQTRTSKTFGDADDPLLLSVRSGAKFSMPGMMETILDIGLNDASVAGLGRQSNDERFAWDSYRRLIQMFGKTVFDVPGEEFESELAAARSTAGVRTDAELSTAQLQDLVYAYKRVFREHAGRDFPQASHEQLFLSIGAVFRSWNAERATLYRRQERIPQDLGTAVNVMAMVFGNRGEDSGSVVAFTRDPATGRRGVYGDYLRNAQGEDVVAGIRNTVGLADLATIDPASHTQLLSIMQRLEQRYRDLCDIEFTIENGKLWMLQTRVGKRTPAAAFVIAAQLVDEGTITLDEALQRVTGEQLALLMFPSFDTAAAPPPLTIGVPASPGASVGAIVFDSAAAAAATGPVILVRRETNPDDLPGMIAAQGILTSRGGKTSHAAVVARGMGKTCVCGADELVIEGDTVTVGGRTLHAGDAISIDGTSGKVYPGSVAVRPSPVVRFFEGELTAHGDPLLSAVQRLMIHADHTARLDVHANADTGADAARARRFGATGVGLCRTEHMFLGERRQLVERLILADDDDERDGALAALLPLQRADFEELFAAMDGLPVTVRLIDPPLHEFLPPLEELTARVARAEALGEDAGRDATLLTAVRRMHEQNPMLGLRGVRLGLVIPGLFAMQVRAIAEAAASRATAGADPRPEIMVPLVGAVQELETVRAEAEAILADVPGAPPILIGTMIEVPRAALTAGQIAVSAEFFSFGTNDLTQMTWGFSRDDVEGAFFGRYIQLGVFAVSPFETIDSDGVGELVSIAVERGRATRPDLTVGVCGEHGGDPASVRFFHTAGLDYVSCSPFRVPVARLEAGRAATGATGSDSR
;
A
#
# COMPACT_ATOMS: atom_id res chain seq x y z
N MET A 1 -20.70 -32.06 17.88
CA MET A 1 -21.21 -31.45 16.63
C MET A 1 -20.66 -30.03 16.56
N THR A 2 -20.10 -29.65 15.42
CA THR A 2 -19.65 -28.28 15.16
C THR A 2 -20.87 -27.37 15.14
N ARG A 3 -20.79 -26.20 15.78
CA ARG A 3 -21.86 -25.21 15.81
C ARG A 3 -21.64 -24.20 14.70
N TYR A 4 -22.60 -24.07 13.79
CA TYR A 4 -22.41 -23.25 12.58
C TYR A 4 -23.07 -21.88 12.61
N VAL A 5 -24.02 -21.62 13.52
CA VAL A 5 -24.79 -20.36 13.56
C VAL A 5 -24.78 -19.72 14.95
N TYR A 6 -24.60 -18.40 14.97
CA TYR A 6 -24.54 -17.57 16.18
C TYR A 6 -25.47 -16.36 16.05
N ASP A 7 -26.36 -16.13 17.01
CA ASP A 7 -27.06 -14.85 17.13
C ASP A 7 -26.04 -13.75 17.40
N PHE A 8 -26.32 -12.51 16.97
CA PHE A 8 -25.41 -11.39 17.25
C PHE A 8 -25.08 -11.22 18.74
N ILE A 9 -26.03 -11.50 19.65
CA ILE A 9 -25.76 -11.38 21.10
C ILE A 9 -24.72 -12.38 21.63
N GLU A 10 -24.51 -13.49 20.93
CA GLU A 10 -23.61 -14.58 21.35
C GLU A 10 -22.16 -14.36 20.91
N GLY A 11 -21.91 -13.45 19.95
CA GLY A 11 -20.58 -13.13 19.44
C GLY A 11 -19.91 -11.96 20.18
N ASN A 12 -18.76 -11.50 19.68
CA ASN A 12 -18.10 -10.24 20.06
C ASN A 12 -17.06 -9.86 18.99
N LYS A 13 -16.46 -8.66 19.10
CA LYS A 13 -15.49 -8.14 18.11
C LYS A 13 -14.22 -8.99 17.93
N ASP A 14 -13.87 -9.84 18.89
CA ASP A 14 -12.62 -10.63 18.87
C ASP A 14 -12.79 -11.97 18.11
N LEU A 15 -14.02 -12.36 17.79
CA LEU A 15 -14.35 -13.60 17.06
C LEU A 15 -14.31 -13.43 15.52
N LYS A 16 -13.45 -12.56 14.99
CA LYS A 16 -13.37 -12.26 13.54
C LYS A 16 -13.00 -13.47 12.69
N ASP A 17 -12.20 -14.39 13.23
CA ASP A 17 -11.82 -15.62 12.54
C ASP A 17 -13.03 -16.52 12.25
N LEU A 18 -14.03 -16.49 13.14
CA LEU A 18 -15.21 -17.36 13.08
C LEU A 18 -16.42 -16.66 12.44
N LEU A 19 -16.67 -15.40 12.82
CA LEU A 19 -17.86 -14.64 12.42
C LEU A 19 -17.59 -13.65 11.26
N GLY A 20 -16.33 -13.57 10.82
CA GLY A 20 -15.88 -12.49 9.95
C GLY A 20 -15.86 -11.13 10.66
N GLY A 21 -15.26 -10.13 10.03
CA GLY A 21 -15.19 -8.77 10.57
C GLY A 21 -16.57 -8.14 10.74
N LYS A 22 -17.48 -8.33 9.76
CA LYS A 22 -18.85 -7.78 9.82
C LYS A 22 -19.68 -8.42 10.93
N GLY A 23 -19.71 -9.75 11.02
CA GLY A 23 -20.48 -10.46 12.05
C GLY A 23 -19.97 -10.19 13.46
N ALA A 24 -18.65 -10.16 13.64
CA ALA A 24 -18.04 -9.81 14.92
C ALA A 24 -18.41 -8.39 15.39
N ASN A 25 -18.43 -7.41 14.47
CA ASN A 25 -18.82 -6.04 14.80
C ASN A 25 -20.32 -5.86 15.03
N LEU A 26 -21.18 -6.60 14.30
CA LEU A 26 -22.62 -6.64 14.58
C LEU A 26 -22.91 -7.19 15.98
N ALA A 27 -22.19 -8.24 16.35
CA ALA A 27 -22.26 -8.83 17.67
C ALA A 27 -21.83 -7.84 18.77
N GLU A 28 -20.70 -7.16 18.55
CA GLU A 28 -20.19 -6.14 19.47
C GLU A 28 -21.18 -4.99 19.67
N MET A 29 -21.70 -4.41 18.59
CA MET A 29 -22.70 -3.34 18.65
C MET A 29 -23.96 -3.78 19.38
N THR A 30 -24.42 -5.01 19.15
CA THR A 30 -25.59 -5.58 19.85
C THR A 30 -25.33 -5.70 21.35
N ARG A 31 -24.15 -6.15 21.77
CA ARG A 31 -23.75 -6.25 23.18
C ARG A 31 -23.58 -4.90 23.86
N MET A 32 -23.18 -3.87 23.09
CA MET A 32 -23.17 -2.49 23.56
C MET A 32 -24.59 -1.91 23.74
N GLY A 33 -25.65 -2.63 23.34
CA GLY A 33 -27.02 -2.13 23.38
C GLY A 33 -27.29 -1.03 22.35
N LEU A 34 -26.55 -1.03 21.24
CA LEU A 34 -26.85 -0.16 20.10
C LEU A 34 -28.08 -0.70 19.34
N PRO A 35 -28.83 0.14 18.61
CA PRO A 35 -30.03 -0.28 17.90
C PRO A 35 -29.65 -1.07 16.64
N VAL A 36 -29.19 -2.31 16.78
CA VAL A 36 -28.86 -3.22 15.68
C VAL A 36 -30.12 -4.04 15.33
N PRO A 37 -30.49 -4.19 14.05
CA PRO A 37 -31.59 -5.06 13.68
C PRO A 37 -31.30 -6.52 14.07
N PRO A 38 -32.31 -7.29 14.55
CA PRO A 38 -32.10 -8.69 14.93
C PRO A 38 -31.55 -9.53 13.77
N GLY A 39 -30.62 -10.43 14.09
CA GLY A 39 -29.99 -11.29 13.10
C GLY A 39 -29.01 -12.29 13.71
N PHE A 40 -28.40 -13.07 12.83
CA PHE A 40 -27.42 -14.11 13.15
C PHE A 40 -26.33 -14.20 12.07
N THR A 41 -25.22 -14.83 12.41
CA THR A 41 -24.08 -15.07 11.53
C THR A 41 -23.88 -16.58 11.35
N VAL A 42 -23.82 -17.02 10.10
CA VAL A 42 -23.31 -18.33 9.69
C VAL A 42 -21.79 -18.25 9.57
N THR A 43 -21.08 -19.13 10.25
CA THR A 43 -19.62 -19.05 10.46
C THR A 43 -18.78 -19.28 9.20
N THR A 44 -17.52 -18.85 9.25
CA THR A 44 -16.49 -19.19 8.26
C THR A 44 -16.21 -20.70 8.21
N GLU A 45 -16.39 -21.43 9.31
CA GLU A 45 -16.30 -22.89 9.36
C GLU A 45 -17.32 -23.56 8.44
N ALA A 46 -18.57 -23.10 8.44
CA ALA A 46 -19.60 -23.59 7.53
C ALA A 46 -19.20 -23.37 6.06
N CYS A 47 -18.59 -22.22 5.75
CA CYS A 47 -18.07 -21.93 4.41
C CYS A 47 -16.95 -22.89 4.01
N ARG A 48 -15.97 -23.12 4.90
CA ARG A 48 -14.86 -24.06 4.64
C ARG A 48 -15.37 -25.48 4.39
N ASP A 49 -16.33 -25.94 5.19
CA ASP A 49 -16.95 -27.25 5.01
C ASP A 49 -17.71 -27.35 3.68
N TYR A 50 -18.47 -26.32 3.32
CA TYR A 50 -19.15 -26.22 2.03
C TYR A 50 -18.17 -26.26 0.86
N LEU A 51 -17.10 -25.46 0.90
CA LEU A 51 -16.10 -25.39 -0.17
C LEU A 51 -15.32 -26.70 -0.34
N ARG A 52 -15.09 -27.43 0.75
CA ARG A 52 -14.41 -28.73 0.73
C ARG A 52 -15.28 -29.85 0.15
N THR A 53 -16.57 -29.85 0.46
CA THR A 53 -17.48 -30.97 0.15
C THR A 53 -18.37 -30.72 -1.08
N GLY A 54 -18.53 -29.45 -1.49
CA GLY A 54 -19.49 -29.02 -2.50
C GLY A 54 -20.95 -29.06 -2.02
N MET A 55 -21.21 -29.39 -0.74
CA MET A 55 -22.54 -29.57 -0.18
C MET A 55 -22.73 -28.73 1.09
N MET A 56 -23.97 -28.39 1.43
CA MET A 56 -24.27 -27.72 2.70
C MET A 56 -23.90 -28.64 3.88
N PRO A 57 -23.20 -28.13 4.91
CA PRO A 57 -22.85 -28.91 6.09
C PRO A 57 -24.08 -29.53 6.77
N GLU A 58 -23.93 -30.76 7.25
CA GLU A 58 -25.00 -31.44 7.98
C GLU A 58 -25.39 -30.65 9.23
N GLY A 59 -26.70 -30.46 9.46
CA GLY A 59 -27.23 -29.70 10.59
C GLY A 59 -27.30 -28.18 10.40
N LEU A 60 -26.60 -27.59 9.42
CA LEU A 60 -26.61 -26.14 9.18
C LEU A 60 -28.03 -25.60 8.94
N LEU A 61 -28.81 -26.26 8.09
CA LEU A 61 -30.19 -25.83 7.78
C LEU A 61 -31.06 -25.79 9.04
N GLY A 62 -30.96 -26.80 9.91
CA GLY A 62 -31.69 -26.85 11.17
C GLY A 62 -31.28 -25.75 12.15
N GLU A 63 -29.98 -25.40 12.20
CA GLU A 63 -29.52 -24.26 12.99
C GLU A 63 -30.04 -22.93 12.44
N VAL A 64 -30.00 -22.72 11.12
CA VAL A 64 -30.53 -21.52 10.47
C VAL A 64 -32.02 -21.33 10.79
N GLU A 65 -32.82 -22.39 10.65
CA GLU A 65 -34.25 -22.35 10.99
C GLU A 65 -34.52 -22.00 12.45
N ARG A 66 -33.75 -22.58 13.38
CA ARG A 66 -33.87 -22.27 14.82
C ARG A 66 -33.61 -20.79 15.08
N HIS A 67 -32.56 -20.23 14.50
CA HIS A 67 -32.21 -18.82 14.68
C HIS A 67 -33.20 -17.88 13.97
N LEU A 68 -33.74 -18.28 12.83
CA LEU A 68 -34.80 -17.57 12.14
C LEU A 68 -36.09 -17.51 12.98
N HIS A 69 -36.47 -18.59 13.66
CA HIS A 69 -37.61 -18.60 14.58
C HIS A 69 -37.43 -17.63 15.77
N LEU A 70 -36.22 -17.57 16.34
CA LEU A 70 -35.90 -16.60 17.38
C LEU A 70 -35.99 -15.16 16.87
N MET A 71 -35.54 -14.92 15.63
CA MET A 71 -35.65 -13.62 14.98
C MET A 71 -37.11 -13.20 14.78
N GLN A 72 -37.96 -14.08 14.25
CA GLN A 72 -39.40 -13.86 14.07
C GLN A 72 -40.08 -13.50 15.40
N THR A 73 -39.71 -14.18 16.49
CA THR A 73 -40.23 -13.87 17.83
C THR A 73 -39.82 -12.45 18.28
N ARG A 74 -38.58 -12.03 18.00
CA ARG A 74 -38.08 -10.69 18.37
C ARG A 74 -38.68 -9.57 17.53
N THR A 75 -38.98 -9.83 16.25
CA THR A 75 -39.56 -8.84 15.33
C THR A 75 -41.08 -8.84 15.33
N SER A 76 -41.72 -9.88 15.89
CA SER A 76 -43.16 -10.12 15.79
C SER A 76 -43.66 -10.22 14.34
N LYS A 77 -42.79 -10.66 13.43
CA LYS A 77 -43.08 -10.87 12.00
C LYS A 77 -42.74 -12.29 11.60
N THR A 78 -43.43 -12.81 10.59
CA THR A 78 -43.25 -14.19 10.13
C THR A 78 -42.56 -14.20 8.75
N PHE A 79 -41.54 -15.03 8.60
CA PHE A 79 -40.80 -15.17 7.34
C PHE A 79 -41.63 -15.95 6.33
N GLY A 80 -41.88 -15.34 5.15
CA GLY A 80 -42.75 -15.90 4.12
C GLY A 80 -44.25 -15.67 4.33
N ASP A 81 -44.65 -14.85 5.31
CA ASP A 81 -46.03 -14.43 5.50
C ASP A 81 -46.51 -13.50 4.36
N ALA A 82 -47.78 -13.65 3.97
CA ALA A 82 -48.36 -12.89 2.86
C ALA A 82 -48.87 -11.50 3.27
N ASP A 83 -49.11 -11.26 4.56
CA ASP A 83 -49.75 -10.05 5.09
C ASP A 83 -48.77 -9.13 5.84
N ASP A 84 -47.89 -9.66 6.69
CA ASP A 84 -46.79 -8.92 7.35
C ASP A 84 -45.47 -9.70 7.29
N PRO A 85 -44.81 -9.72 6.11
CA PRO A 85 -43.59 -10.49 5.92
C PRO A 85 -42.42 -9.96 6.74
N LEU A 86 -41.70 -10.86 7.40
CA LEU A 86 -40.31 -10.63 7.78
C LEU A 86 -39.45 -10.70 6.51
N LEU A 87 -38.72 -9.63 6.22
CA LEU A 87 -37.75 -9.58 5.13
C LEU A 87 -36.33 -9.58 5.68
N LEU A 88 -35.40 -10.19 4.95
CA LEU A 88 -34.03 -10.41 5.40
C LEU A 88 -33.02 -9.81 4.40
N SER A 89 -31.89 -9.35 4.93
CA SER A 89 -30.67 -9.12 4.17
C SER A 89 -29.68 -10.26 4.41
N VAL A 90 -28.99 -10.66 3.35
CA VAL A 90 -27.91 -11.66 3.39
C VAL A 90 -26.63 -10.97 2.93
N ARG A 91 -25.70 -10.81 3.87
CA ARG A 91 -24.47 -10.03 3.70
C ARG A 91 -23.24 -10.87 3.99
N SER A 92 -22.35 -10.97 3.00
CA SER A 92 -21.03 -11.58 3.19
C SER A 92 -20.16 -10.85 4.21
N GLY A 93 -19.23 -11.56 4.85
CA GLY A 93 -18.28 -11.00 5.80
C GLY A 93 -17.10 -11.91 6.06
N ALA A 94 -15.96 -11.67 5.43
CA ALA A 94 -14.71 -12.36 5.71
C ALA A 94 -14.00 -11.75 6.93
N LYS A 95 -12.95 -12.43 7.43
CA LYS A 95 -12.09 -11.90 8.52
C LYS A 95 -11.54 -10.51 8.18
N PHE A 96 -10.93 -10.40 6.99
CA PHE A 96 -10.42 -9.16 6.44
C PHE A 96 -11.45 -8.50 5.54
N SER A 97 -11.48 -7.17 5.53
CA SER A 97 -12.44 -6.41 4.72
C SER A 97 -12.07 -6.51 3.24
N MET A 98 -13.00 -6.99 2.40
CA MET A 98 -12.85 -7.05 0.95
C MET A 98 -13.97 -6.23 0.27
N PRO A 99 -13.87 -4.89 0.24
CA PRO A 99 -14.94 -4.01 -0.27
C PRO A 99 -15.24 -4.27 -1.74
N GLY A 100 -16.52 -4.35 -2.12
CA GLY A 100 -16.96 -4.55 -3.51
C GLY A 100 -16.71 -5.96 -4.08
N MET A 101 -16.01 -6.84 -3.35
CA MET A 101 -15.62 -8.17 -3.85
C MET A 101 -16.68 -9.24 -3.65
N MET A 102 -17.50 -9.07 -2.62
CA MET A 102 -18.46 -10.06 -2.17
C MET A 102 -19.89 -9.50 -2.19
N GLU A 103 -20.84 -10.40 -2.36
CA GLU A 103 -22.20 -10.07 -2.70
C GLU A 103 -23.05 -9.73 -1.46
N THR A 104 -24.08 -8.91 -1.66
CA THR A 104 -25.13 -8.61 -0.69
C THR A 104 -26.47 -8.72 -1.40
N ILE A 105 -27.42 -9.40 -0.78
CA ILE A 105 -28.79 -9.53 -1.30
C ILE A 105 -29.73 -8.96 -0.25
N LEU A 106 -30.55 -7.99 -0.65
CA LEU A 106 -31.56 -7.38 0.21
C LEU A 106 -32.94 -7.96 -0.12
N ASP A 107 -33.91 -7.70 0.77
CA ASP A 107 -35.32 -7.99 0.56
C ASP A 107 -35.70 -9.47 0.40
N ILE A 108 -34.83 -10.39 0.83
CA ILE A 108 -35.10 -11.83 0.82
C ILE A 108 -36.36 -12.12 1.63
N GLY A 109 -37.26 -12.88 1.02
CA GLY A 109 -38.58 -13.16 1.56
C GLY A 109 -39.70 -12.64 0.67
N LEU A 110 -39.43 -11.65 -0.20
CA LEU A 110 -40.42 -11.14 -1.15
C LEU A 110 -40.80 -12.17 -2.21
N ASN A 111 -42.11 -12.30 -2.44
CA ASN A 111 -42.73 -13.12 -3.47
C ASN A 111 -44.06 -12.47 -3.91
N ASP A 112 -44.78 -13.12 -4.82
CA ASP A 112 -46.03 -12.59 -5.37
C ASP A 112 -47.12 -12.35 -4.34
N ALA A 113 -47.14 -13.11 -3.25
CA ALA A 113 -48.10 -12.93 -2.17
C ALA A 113 -47.64 -11.84 -1.19
N SER A 114 -46.39 -11.90 -0.75
CA SER A 114 -45.86 -11.04 0.31
C SER A 114 -45.60 -9.61 -0.14
N VAL A 115 -45.41 -9.35 -1.44
CA VAL A 115 -45.29 -7.97 -1.97
C VAL A 115 -46.57 -7.16 -1.75
N ALA A 116 -47.74 -7.80 -1.85
CA ALA A 116 -49.01 -7.15 -1.56
C ALA A 116 -49.17 -6.84 -0.06
N GLY A 117 -48.77 -7.77 0.82
CA GLY A 117 -48.71 -7.54 2.26
C GLY A 117 -47.77 -6.38 2.62
N LEU A 118 -46.55 -6.37 2.05
CA LEU A 118 -45.60 -5.29 2.25
C LEU A 118 -46.20 -3.93 1.85
N GLY A 119 -46.86 -3.85 0.69
CA GLY A 119 -47.52 -2.62 0.22
C GLY A 119 -48.60 -2.12 1.17
N ARG A 120 -49.39 -3.03 1.77
CA ARG A 120 -50.39 -2.67 2.79
C ARG A 120 -49.75 -2.18 4.09
N GLN A 121 -48.72 -2.89 4.59
CA GLN A 121 -48.01 -2.54 5.83
C GLN A 121 -47.18 -1.27 5.69
N SER A 122 -46.73 -0.94 4.48
CA SER A 122 -46.03 0.32 4.18
C SER A 122 -46.96 1.48 3.90
N ASN A 123 -48.22 1.22 3.57
CA ASN A 123 -49.10 2.21 2.95
C ASN A 123 -48.44 2.87 1.71
N ASP A 124 -47.61 2.09 1.01
CA ASP A 124 -46.86 2.50 -0.18
C ASP A 124 -46.63 1.26 -1.06
N GLU A 125 -47.58 1.02 -1.97
CA GLU A 125 -47.49 -0.08 -2.92
C GLU A 125 -46.30 0.09 -3.88
N ARG A 126 -45.98 1.33 -4.26
CA ARG A 126 -44.86 1.60 -5.18
C ARG A 126 -43.55 1.12 -4.58
N PHE A 127 -43.30 1.42 -3.31
CA PHE A 127 -42.14 0.93 -2.55
C PHE A 127 -42.05 -0.60 -2.54
N ALA A 128 -43.17 -1.29 -2.33
CA ALA A 128 -43.17 -2.75 -2.26
C ALA A 128 -42.77 -3.38 -3.62
N TRP A 129 -43.33 -2.87 -4.71
CA TRP A 129 -43.00 -3.34 -6.06
C TRP A 129 -41.57 -2.94 -6.50
N ASP A 130 -41.08 -1.76 -6.09
CA ASP A 130 -39.68 -1.37 -6.30
C ASP A 130 -38.71 -2.32 -5.59
N SER A 131 -39.01 -2.65 -4.33
CA SER A 131 -38.20 -3.60 -3.55
C SER A 131 -38.24 -5.00 -4.17
N TYR A 132 -39.40 -5.42 -4.72
CA TYR A 132 -39.51 -6.74 -5.33
C TYR A 132 -38.71 -6.87 -6.64
N ARG A 133 -38.75 -5.86 -7.54
CA ARG A 133 -37.89 -5.88 -8.73
C ARG A 133 -36.41 -5.93 -8.38
N ARG A 134 -36.00 -5.19 -7.32
CA ARG A 134 -34.61 -5.11 -6.85
C ARG A 134 -34.15 -6.46 -6.32
N LEU A 135 -34.99 -7.15 -5.54
CA LEU A 135 -34.71 -8.54 -5.14
C LEU A 135 -34.48 -9.44 -6.36
N ILE A 136 -35.36 -9.41 -7.36
CA ILE A 136 -35.26 -10.32 -8.52
C ILE A 136 -33.95 -10.05 -9.28
N GLN A 137 -33.60 -8.79 -9.48
CA GLN A 137 -32.35 -8.39 -10.13
C GLN A 137 -31.12 -8.84 -9.33
N MET A 138 -31.03 -8.47 -8.04
CA MET A 138 -29.90 -8.84 -7.17
C MET A 138 -29.77 -10.35 -7.05
N PHE A 139 -30.87 -11.05 -6.78
CA PHE A 139 -30.88 -12.50 -6.64
C PHE A 139 -30.52 -13.21 -7.95
N GLY A 140 -31.07 -12.75 -9.09
CA GLY A 140 -30.73 -13.26 -10.40
C GLY A 140 -29.24 -13.14 -10.71
N LYS A 141 -28.69 -11.94 -10.53
CA LYS A 141 -27.27 -11.66 -10.76
C LYS A 141 -26.35 -12.45 -9.84
N THR A 142 -26.63 -12.45 -8.54
CA THR A 142 -25.73 -12.99 -7.52
C THR A 142 -25.83 -14.50 -7.37
N VAL A 143 -27.03 -15.08 -7.45
CA VAL A 143 -27.28 -16.48 -7.11
C VAL A 143 -27.26 -17.39 -8.33
N PHE A 144 -27.69 -16.85 -9.48
CA PHE A 144 -27.87 -17.58 -10.74
C PHE A 144 -27.02 -17.02 -11.91
N ASP A 145 -26.11 -16.08 -11.63
CA ASP A 145 -25.19 -15.48 -12.61
C ASP A 145 -25.91 -14.89 -13.85
N VAL A 146 -27.15 -14.40 -13.66
CA VAL A 146 -27.89 -13.72 -14.74
C VAL A 146 -27.20 -12.40 -15.07
N PRO A 147 -26.89 -12.11 -16.35
CA PRO A 147 -26.22 -10.87 -16.73
C PRO A 147 -27.02 -9.64 -16.31
N GLY A 148 -26.37 -8.70 -15.59
CA GLY A 148 -27.04 -7.51 -15.07
C GLY A 148 -27.60 -6.58 -16.16
N GLU A 149 -26.95 -6.56 -17.33
CA GLU A 149 -27.32 -5.73 -18.48
C GLU A 149 -28.73 -6.04 -19.02
N GLU A 150 -29.20 -7.28 -18.86
CA GLU A 150 -30.53 -7.70 -19.28
C GLU A 150 -31.62 -7.04 -18.42
N PHE A 151 -31.42 -6.96 -17.10
CA PHE A 151 -32.33 -6.26 -16.20
C PHE A 151 -32.30 -4.74 -16.42
N GLU A 152 -31.12 -4.17 -16.70
CA GLU A 152 -30.97 -2.75 -17.01
C GLU A 152 -31.64 -2.37 -18.33
N SER A 153 -31.59 -3.25 -19.32
CA SER A 153 -32.26 -3.06 -20.61
C SER A 153 -33.79 -2.98 -20.46
N GLU A 154 -34.38 -3.89 -19.67
CA GLU A 154 -35.81 -3.87 -19.36
C GLU A 154 -36.22 -2.62 -18.54
N LEU A 155 -35.39 -2.18 -17.59
CA LEU A 155 -35.62 -0.94 -16.84
C LEU A 155 -35.53 0.30 -17.72
N ALA A 156 -34.56 0.35 -18.63
CA ALA A 156 -34.41 1.42 -19.61
C ALA A 156 -35.61 1.47 -20.58
N ALA A 157 -36.09 0.31 -21.02
CA ALA A 157 -37.30 0.20 -21.83
C ALA A 157 -38.52 0.72 -21.07
N ALA A 158 -38.72 0.30 -19.82
CA ALA A 158 -39.81 0.78 -18.97
C ALA A 158 -39.79 2.31 -18.79
N ARG A 159 -38.61 2.91 -18.56
CA ARG A 159 -38.46 4.37 -18.51
C ARG A 159 -38.83 5.06 -19.81
N SER A 160 -38.34 4.53 -20.93
CA SER A 160 -38.60 5.06 -22.28
C SER A 160 -40.09 5.02 -22.60
N THR A 161 -40.76 3.88 -22.35
CA THR A 161 -42.20 3.72 -22.54
C THR A 161 -43.02 4.63 -21.64
N ALA A 162 -42.55 4.87 -20.41
CA ALA A 162 -43.20 5.76 -19.45
C ALA A 162 -42.95 7.26 -19.74
N GLY A 163 -41.96 7.60 -20.57
CA GLY A 163 -41.55 8.99 -20.84
C GLY A 163 -40.90 9.68 -19.64
N VAL A 164 -40.30 8.91 -18.72
CA VAL A 164 -39.68 9.43 -17.49
C VAL A 164 -38.15 9.41 -17.56
N ARG A 165 -37.50 10.28 -16.78
CA ARG A 165 -36.03 10.41 -16.80
C ARG A 165 -35.34 9.57 -15.73
N THR A 166 -36.03 9.29 -14.62
CA THR A 166 -35.47 8.56 -13.47
C THR A 166 -36.39 7.43 -13.02
N ASP A 167 -35.81 6.40 -12.39
CA ASP A 167 -36.55 5.23 -11.89
C ASP A 167 -37.55 5.62 -10.78
N ALA A 168 -37.26 6.71 -10.07
CA ALA A 168 -38.12 7.27 -9.03
C ALA A 168 -39.51 7.68 -9.58
N GLU A 169 -39.57 8.06 -10.85
CA GLU A 169 -40.80 8.54 -11.52
C GLU A 169 -41.69 7.40 -12.04
N LEU A 170 -41.22 6.14 -12.02
CA LEU A 170 -42.05 5.00 -12.40
C LEU A 170 -43.22 4.82 -11.42
N SER A 171 -44.41 4.66 -11.99
CA SER A 171 -45.64 4.40 -11.25
C SER A 171 -45.72 2.94 -10.78
N THR A 172 -46.59 2.65 -9.81
CA THR A 172 -46.83 1.29 -9.29
C THR A 172 -47.16 0.28 -10.39
N ALA A 173 -48.03 0.65 -11.34
CA ALA A 173 -48.40 -0.24 -12.44
C ALA A 173 -47.20 -0.57 -13.35
N GLN A 174 -46.36 0.42 -13.64
CA GLN A 174 -45.15 0.21 -14.44
C GLN A 174 -44.12 -0.66 -13.71
N LEU A 175 -43.99 -0.53 -12.39
CA LEU A 175 -43.13 -1.40 -11.58
C LEU A 175 -43.66 -2.84 -11.52
N GLN A 176 -44.99 -3.03 -11.49
CA GLN A 176 -45.60 -4.37 -11.60
C GLN A 176 -45.25 -5.02 -12.94
N ASP A 177 -45.45 -4.30 -14.06
CA ASP A 177 -45.09 -4.79 -15.39
C ASP A 177 -43.60 -5.13 -15.48
N LEU A 178 -42.74 -4.30 -14.90
CA LEU A 178 -41.30 -4.52 -14.84
C LEU A 178 -40.93 -5.77 -14.03
N VAL A 179 -41.62 -6.05 -12.92
CA VAL A 179 -41.40 -7.29 -12.15
C VAL A 179 -41.70 -8.53 -13.00
N TYR A 180 -42.76 -8.50 -13.81
CA TYR A 180 -43.05 -9.61 -14.73
C TYR A 180 -41.99 -9.76 -15.82
N ALA A 181 -41.50 -8.65 -16.37
CA ALA A 181 -40.38 -8.65 -17.32
C ALA A 181 -39.11 -9.24 -16.69
N TYR A 182 -38.78 -8.85 -15.46
CA TYR A 182 -37.61 -9.36 -14.73
C TYR A 182 -37.70 -10.86 -14.45
N LYS A 183 -38.90 -11.38 -14.12
CA LYS A 183 -39.08 -12.83 -13.97
C LYS A 183 -38.91 -13.58 -15.29
N ARG A 184 -39.29 -12.98 -16.42
CA ARG A 184 -39.04 -13.55 -17.75
C ARG A 184 -37.54 -13.61 -18.03
N VAL A 185 -36.82 -12.50 -17.84
CA VAL A 185 -35.36 -12.45 -17.97
C VAL A 185 -34.69 -13.51 -17.10
N PHE A 186 -35.12 -13.62 -15.83
CA PHE A 186 -34.64 -14.64 -14.91
C PHE A 186 -34.90 -16.05 -15.45
N ARG A 187 -36.12 -16.34 -15.93
CA ARG A 187 -36.47 -17.67 -16.45
C ARG A 187 -35.66 -18.05 -17.68
N GLU A 188 -35.44 -17.11 -18.59
CA GLU A 188 -34.69 -17.31 -19.82
C GLU A 188 -33.22 -17.66 -19.54
N HIS A 189 -32.60 -17.01 -18.54
CA HIS A 189 -31.20 -17.23 -18.21
C HIS A 189 -30.97 -18.35 -17.18
N ALA A 190 -31.78 -18.41 -16.12
CA ALA A 190 -31.63 -19.40 -15.04
C ALA A 190 -32.25 -20.76 -15.40
N GLY A 191 -33.04 -20.85 -16.48
CA GLY A 191 -33.73 -22.06 -16.91
C GLY A 191 -34.85 -22.52 -15.97
N ARG A 192 -35.26 -21.67 -15.01
CA ARG A 192 -36.29 -21.96 -14.01
C ARG A 192 -37.00 -20.69 -13.56
N ASP A 193 -38.19 -20.84 -13.00
CA ASP A 193 -38.93 -19.71 -12.41
C ASP A 193 -38.24 -19.14 -11.17
N PHE A 194 -38.44 -17.84 -10.94
CA PHE A 194 -37.97 -17.17 -9.73
C PHE A 194 -38.59 -17.83 -8.48
N PRO A 195 -37.76 -18.25 -7.50
CA PRO A 195 -38.24 -19.02 -6.35
C PRO A 195 -39.21 -18.20 -5.50
N GLN A 196 -40.45 -18.70 -5.40
CA GLN A 196 -41.50 -18.06 -4.58
C GLN A 196 -41.41 -18.44 -3.10
N ALA A 197 -40.77 -19.56 -2.78
CA ALA A 197 -40.57 -20.00 -1.40
C ALA A 197 -39.44 -19.19 -0.73
N SER A 198 -39.78 -18.42 0.30
CA SER A 198 -38.83 -17.54 1.02
C SER A 198 -37.65 -18.31 1.64
N HIS A 199 -37.89 -19.52 2.16
CA HIS A 199 -36.81 -20.38 2.68
C HIS A 199 -35.85 -20.84 1.59
N GLU A 200 -36.35 -21.15 0.39
CA GLU A 200 -35.51 -21.50 -0.75
C GLU A 200 -34.60 -20.33 -1.13
N GLN A 201 -35.15 -19.10 -1.19
CA GLN A 201 -34.37 -17.89 -1.45
C GLN A 201 -33.21 -17.76 -0.45
N LEU A 202 -33.50 -17.85 0.86
CA LEU A 202 -32.49 -17.72 1.92
C LEU A 202 -31.35 -18.74 1.78
N PHE A 203 -31.68 -20.03 1.58
CA PHE A 203 -30.65 -21.08 1.49
C PHE A 203 -29.80 -20.97 0.23
N LEU A 204 -30.41 -20.63 -0.91
CA LEU A 204 -29.68 -20.39 -2.15
C LEU A 204 -28.73 -19.20 -2.01
N SER A 205 -29.16 -18.14 -1.33
CA SER A 205 -28.33 -16.96 -1.05
C SER A 205 -27.15 -17.27 -0.14
N ILE A 206 -27.32 -18.08 0.93
CA ILE A 206 -26.20 -18.54 1.78
C ILE A 206 -25.18 -19.30 0.93
N GLY A 207 -25.64 -20.22 0.07
CA GLY A 207 -24.76 -20.98 -0.82
C GLY A 207 -24.03 -20.11 -1.84
N ALA A 208 -24.70 -19.11 -2.39
CA ALA A 208 -24.09 -18.15 -3.31
C ALA A 208 -22.96 -17.35 -2.63
N VAL A 209 -23.17 -16.89 -1.39
CA VAL A 209 -22.11 -16.19 -0.63
C VAL A 209 -20.90 -17.11 -0.42
N PHE A 210 -21.09 -18.37 -0.05
CA PHE A 210 -19.97 -19.32 0.07
C PHE A 210 -19.22 -19.49 -1.25
N ARG A 211 -19.93 -19.64 -2.38
CA ARG A 211 -19.29 -19.74 -3.72
C ARG A 211 -18.53 -18.47 -4.09
N SER A 212 -19.04 -17.28 -3.72
CA SER A 212 -18.40 -16.00 -4.03
C SER A 212 -16.99 -15.86 -3.45
N TRP A 213 -16.64 -16.63 -2.40
CA TRP A 213 -15.28 -16.67 -1.89
C TRP A 213 -14.27 -17.08 -2.97
N ASN A 214 -14.63 -18.02 -3.85
CA ASN A 214 -13.76 -18.50 -4.92
C ASN A 214 -14.03 -17.83 -6.28
N ALA A 215 -14.80 -16.73 -6.31
CA ALA A 215 -14.94 -15.94 -7.52
C ALA A 215 -13.56 -15.40 -7.99
N GLU A 216 -13.39 -15.24 -9.29
CA GLU A 216 -12.11 -14.81 -9.89
C GLU A 216 -11.63 -13.48 -9.29
N ARG A 217 -12.52 -12.47 -9.24
CA ARG A 217 -12.23 -11.16 -8.63
C ARG A 217 -11.80 -11.24 -7.16
N ALA A 218 -12.44 -12.12 -6.37
CA ALA A 218 -12.11 -12.30 -4.96
C ALA A 218 -10.74 -12.97 -4.79
N THR A 219 -10.41 -13.92 -5.67
CA THR A 219 -9.11 -14.60 -5.70
C THR A 219 -7.99 -13.63 -6.09
N LEU A 220 -8.22 -12.79 -7.11
CA LEU A 220 -7.26 -11.76 -7.52
C LEU A 220 -7.01 -10.75 -6.38
N TYR A 221 -8.08 -10.24 -5.76
CA TYR A 221 -7.96 -9.31 -4.63
C TYR A 221 -7.18 -9.92 -3.46
N ARG A 222 -7.48 -11.17 -3.08
CA ARG A 222 -6.76 -11.84 -1.99
C ARG A 222 -5.27 -12.02 -2.28
N ARG A 223 -4.89 -12.31 -3.54
CA ARG A 223 -3.48 -12.42 -3.92
C ARG A 223 -2.76 -11.08 -3.78
N GLN A 224 -3.39 -10.00 -4.24
CA GLN A 224 -2.84 -8.65 -4.14
C GLN A 224 -2.69 -8.19 -2.69
N GLU A 225 -3.73 -8.39 -1.88
CA GLU A 225 -3.76 -7.97 -0.46
C GLU A 225 -3.14 -8.99 0.50
N ARG A 226 -2.53 -10.08 -0.04
CA ARG A 226 -1.88 -11.15 0.73
C ARG A 226 -2.82 -11.81 1.77
N ILE A 227 -4.10 -11.94 1.44
CA ILE A 227 -5.10 -12.59 2.28
C ILE A 227 -5.08 -14.11 2.03
N PRO A 228 -4.91 -14.95 3.08
CA PRO A 228 -4.91 -16.42 2.92
C PRO A 228 -6.20 -16.95 2.28
N GLN A 229 -6.05 -17.93 1.38
CA GLN A 229 -7.18 -18.48 0.60
C GLN A 229 -8.07 -19.43 1.41
N ASP A 230 -7.55 -19.99 2.50
CA ASP A 230 -8.19 -21.02 3.33
C ASP A 230 -9.16 -20.46 4.39
N LEU A 231 -9.24 -19.14 4.57
CA LEU A 231 -10.05 -18.52 5.62
C LEU A 231 -11.56 -18.77 5.44
N GLY A 232 -12.08 -18.68 4.21
CA GLY A 232 -13.51 -18.64 3.92
C GLY A 232 -14.19 -17.32 4.31
N THR A 233 -15.52 -17.27 4.16
CA THR A 233 -16.33 -16.07 4.49
C THR A 233 -17.53 -16.44 5.36
N ALA A 234 -17.94 -15.55 6.26
CA ALA A 234 -19.18 -15.70 7.02
C ALA A 234 -20.38 -15.12 6.26
N VAL A 235 -21.58 -15.52 6.65
CA VAL A 235 -22.85 -15.00 6.10
C VAL A 235 -23.66 -14.37 7.22
N ASN A 236 -23.94 -13.08 7.13
CA ASN A 236 -24.76 -12.36 8.10
C ASN A 236 -26.19 -12.27 7.57
N VAL A 237 -27.13 -12.85 8.30
CA VAL A 237 -28.57 -12.81 8.02
C VAL A 237 -29.22 -11.88 9.02
N MET A 238 -29.85 -10.82 8.55
CA MET A 238 -30.36 -9.74 9.39
C MET A 238 -31.74 -9.30 8.92
N ALA A 239 -32.65 -8.99 9.85
CA ALA A 239 -33.94 -8.38 9.54
C ALA A 239 -33.76 -7.06 8.77
N MET A 240 -34.56 -6.88 7.71
CA MET A 240 -34.54 -5.66 6.90
C MET A 240 -35.04 -4.46 7.71
N VAL A 241 -34.38 -3.33 7.45
CA VAL A 241 -34.79 -1.97 7.85
C VAL A 241 -34.73 -1.14 6.58
N PHE A 242 -35.72 -0.28 6.36
CA PHE A 242 -35.93 0.40 5.10
C PHE A 242 -35.68 1.91 5.21
N GLY A 243 -34.70 2.41 4.46
CA GLY A 243 -34.45 3.85 4.33
C GLY A 243 -35.30 4.54 3.26
N ASN A 244 -36.14 3.79 2.54
CA ASN A 244 -36.92 4.20 1.38
C ASN A 244 -38.44 4.12 1.60
N ARG A 245 -38.91 4.35 2.84
CA ARG A 245 -40.35 4.34 3.20
C ARG A 245 -41.01 5.72 3.16
N GLY A 246 -40.30 6.75 2.69
CA GLY A 246 -40.79 8.12 2.67
C GLY A 246 -39.78 9.14 3.20
N GLU A 247 -40.27 10.34 3.50
CA GLU A 247 -39.44 11.51 3.84
C GLU A 247 -38.79 11.45 5.22
N ASP A 248 -39.33 10.65 6.14
CA ASP A 248 -38.82 10.41 7.49
C ASP A 248 -37.88 9.18 7.56
N SER A 249 -37.47 8.67 6.40
CA SER A 249 -36.56 7.54 6.26
C SER A 249 -35.35 7.91 5.38
N GLY A 250 -34.22 7.25 5.61
CA GLY A 250 -33.01 7.48 4.82
C GLY A 250 -31.87 6.52 5.16
N SER A 251 -30.89 6.45 4.26
CA SER A 251 -29.70 5.60 4.43
C SER A 251 -28.44 6.46 4.45
N VAL A 252 -27.44 6.02 5.23
CA VAL A 252 -26.29 6.85 5.57
C VAL A 252 -25.02 6.03 5.64
N VAL A 253 -23.91 6.62 5.20
CA VAL A 253 -22.55 6.16 5.49
C VAL A 253 -21.79 7.29 6.16
N ALA A 254 -21.19 7.01 7.32
CA ALA A 254 -20.59 8.01 8.20
C ALA A 254 -19.25 7.54 8.78
N PHE A 255 -18.40 8.49 9.13
CA PHE A 255 -17.13 8.28 9.80
C PHE A 255 -17.07 9.13 11.08
N THR A 256 -16.51 8.59 12.16
CA THR A 256 -16.37 9.32 13.44
C THR A 256 -15.43 10.52 13.38
N ARG A 257 -14.55 10.55 12.36
CA ARG A 257 -13.63 11.63 12.00
C ARG A 257 -13.53 11.69 10.49
N ASP A 258 -13.01 12.78 9.95
CA ASP A 258 -12.71 12.89 8.53
C ASP A 258 -11.59 11.88 8.13
N PRO A 259 -11.88 10.87 7.29
CA PRO A 259 -10.90 9.86 6.89
C PRO A 259 -9.84 10.40 5.92
N ALA A 260 -9.99 11.62 5.38
CA ALA A 260 -9.04 12.27 4.49
C ALA A 260 -8.08 13.21 5.22
N THR A 261 -8.58 13.97 6.20
CA THR A 261 -7.78 14.98 6.91
C THR A 261 -7.47 14.64 8.37
N GLY A 262 -8.20 13.69 8.96
CA GLY A 262 -8.13 13.36 10.39
C GLY A 262 -8.79 14.38 11.30
N ARG A 263 -9.51 15.38 10.76
CA ARG A 263 -10.27 16.35 11.59
C ARG A 263 -11.39 15.63 12.35
N ARG A 264 -11.54 15.99 13.62
CA ARG A 264 -12.70 15.61 14.43
C ARG A 264 -13.95 16.27 13.87
N GLY A 265 -15.06 15.52 13.87
CA GLY A 265 -16.36 16.04 13.45
C GLY A 265 -17.12 15.04 12.60
N VAL A 266 -18.31 15.47 12.20
CA VAL A 266 -19.30 14.66 11.53
C VAL A 266 -18.96 14.60 10.04
N TYR A 267 -18.44 13.46 9.59
CA TYR A 267 -18.13 13.21 8.18
C TYR A 267 -19.03 12.10 7.66
N GLY A 268 -19.71 12.31 6.55
CA GLY A 268 -20.58 11.29 5.96
C GLY A 268 -21.56 11.86 4.95
N ASP A 269 -22.20 10.95 4.23
CA ASP A 269 -23.18 11.20 3.20
C ASP A 269 -24.54 10.65 3.66
N TYR A 270 -25.59 11.49 3.57
CA TYR A 270 -26.98 11.14 3.88
C TYR A 270 -27.84 11.21 2.63
N LEU A 271 -28.71 10.22 2.43
CA LEU A 271 -29.71 10.23 1.37
C LEU A 271 -31.09 9.89 1.93
N ARG A 272 -32.02 10.83 1.78
CA ARG A 272 -33.41 10.68 2.19
C ARG A 272 -34.20 9.84 1.18
N ASN A 273 -35.10 9.01 1.69
CA ASN A 273 -35.97 8.12 0.93
C ASN A 273 -35.17 7.27 -0.07
N ALA A 274 -34.22 6.49 0.45
CA ALA A 274 -33.25 5.73 -0.32
C ALA A 274 -32.70 4.52 0.45
N GLN A 275 -32.24 3.51 -0.28
CA GLN A 275 -31.49 2.39 0.28
C GLN A 275 -29.98 2.68 0.25
N GLY A 276 -29.20 1.90 1.01
CA GLY A 276 -27.74 2.06 1.07
C GLY A 276 -27.06 1.92 -0.30
N GLU A 277 -27.61 1.12 -1.20
CA GLU A 277 -27.12 0.99 -2.58
C GLU A 277 -27.15 2.32 -3.33
N ASP A 278 -28.21 3.11 -3.19
CA ASP A 278 -28.36 4.39 -3.90
C ASP A 278 -27.29 5.41 -3.45
N VAL A 279 -26.83 5.32 -2.19
CA VAL A 279 -25.74 6.14 -1.63
C VAL A 279 -24.40 5.74 -2.24
N VAL A 280 -24.15 4.44 -2.38
CA VAL A 280 -22.87 3.91 -2.90
C VAL A 280 -22.77 4.09 -4.42
N ALA A 281 -23.89 3.91 -5.14
CA ALA A 281 -23.98 4.05 -6.58
C ALA A 281 -23.84 5.50 -7.06
N GLY A 282 -24.14 6.49 -6.20
CA GLY A 282 -23.97 7.91 -6.55
C GLY A 282 -24.94 8.40 -7.64
N ILE A 283 -26.05 7.71 -7.84
CA ILE A 283 -27.09 8.04 -8.84
C ILE A 283 -27.85 9.32 -8.44
N ARG A 284 -27.98 9.56 -7.12
CA ARG A 284 -28.60 10.76 -6.53
C ARG A 284 -27.57 11.51 -5.70
N ASN A 285 -27.67 12.85 -5.70
CA ASN A 285 -26.81 13.70 -4.89
C ASN A 285 -27.13 13.51 -3.41
N THR A 286 -26.10 13.20 -2.62
CA THR A 286 -26.17 13.10 -1.16
C THR A 286 -26.10 14.48 -0.53
N VAL A 287 -26.63 14.62 0.68
CA VAL A 287 -26.40 15.78 1.54
C VAL A 287 -25.37 15.43 2.61
N GLY A 288 -24.70 16.45 3.16
CA GLY A 288 -23.71 16.22 4.19
C GLY A 288 -24.36 15.75 5.47
N LEU A 289 -23.68 14.91 6.25
CA LEU A 289 -24.22 14.42 7.52
C LEU A 289 -24.53 15.55 8.53
N ALA A 290 -23.90 16.72 8.39
CA ALA A 290 -24.25 17.92 9.16
C ALA A 290 -25.69 18.41 8.91
N ASP A 291 -26.22 18.22 7.70
CA ASP A 291 -27.59 18.61 7.33
C ASP A 291 -28.64 17.74 8.03
N LEU A 292 -28.24 16.54 8.49
CA LEU A 292 -29.11 15.65 9.27
C LEU A 292 -29.59 16.33 10.57
N ALA A 293 -28.79 17.24 11.14
CA ALA A 293 -29.17 18.01 12.32
C ALA A 293 -30.45 18.84 12.12
N THR A 294 -30.75 19.22 10.88
CA THR A 294 -31.97 19.96 10.50
C THR A 294 -33.07 19.02 10.02
N ILE A 295 -32.71 17.96 9.30
CA ILE A 295 -33.62 16.99 8.68
C ILE A 295 -34.29 16.09 9.74
N ASP A 296 -33.51 15.51 10.65
CA ASP A 296 -33.95 14.67 11.76
C ASP A 296 -33.04 14.89 12.99
N PRO A 297 -33.34 15.91 13.82
CA PRO A 297 -32.52 16.28 14.97
C PRO A 297 -32.38 15.16 16.01
N ALA A 298 -33.39 14.30 16.15
CA ALA A 298 -33.41 13.23 17.13
C ALA A 298 -32.43 12.12 16.73
N SER A 299 -32.51 11.66 15.48
CA SER A 299 -31.58 10.68 14.93
C SER A 299 -30.15 11.23 14.88
N HIS A 300 -29.95 12.50 14.53
CA HIS A 300 -28.63 13.14 14.55
C HIS A 300 -28.01 13.13 15.95
N THR A 301 -28.77 13.52 16.99
CA THR A 301 -28.28 13.52 18.38
C THR A 301 -27.94 12.12 18.86
N GLN A 302 -28.80 11.13 18.55
CA GLN A 302 -28.55 9.73 18.88
C GLN A 302 -27.30 9.21 18.17
N LEU A 303 -27.13 9.53 16.89
CA LEU A 303 -25.97 9.12 16.09
C LEU A 303 -24.66 9.64 16.69
N LEU A 304 -24.59 10.92 17.07
CA LEU A 304 -23.37 11.49 17.67
C LEU A 304 -22.97 10.76 18.96
N SER A 305 -23.95 10.40 19.79
CA SER A 305 -23.69 9.58 20.98
C SER A 305 -23.17 8.20 20.62
N ILE A 306 -23.73 7.56 19.58
CA ILE A 306 -23.27 6.25 19.12
C ILE A 306 -21.84 6.33 18.56
N MET A 307 -21.54 7.34 17.74
CA MET A 307 -20.21 7.58 17.16
C MET A 307 -19.14 7.71 18.26
N GLN A 308 -19.42 8.49 19.31
CA GLN A 308 -18.52 8.63 20.45
C GLN A 308 -18.29 7.29 21.18
N ARG A 309 -19.36 6.52 21.42
CA ARG A 309 -19.26 5.22 22.11
C ARG A 309 -18.49 4.19 21.29
N LEU A 310 -18.69 4.19 19.96
CA LEU A 310 -17.94 3.33 19.04
C LEU A 310 -16.45 3.69 19.05
N GLU A 311 -16.12 4.97 18.93
CA GLU A 311 -14.73 5.42 18.93
C GLU A 311 -14.02 5.10 20.26
N GLN A 312 -14.70 5.22 21.40
CA GLN A 312 -14.17 4.78 22.70
C GLN A 312 -13.98 3.26 22.78
N ARG A 313 -14.93 2.48 22.24
CA ARG A 313 -14.89 1.02 22.32
C ARG A 313 -13.83 0.41 21.42
N TYR A 314 -13.76 0.86 20.17
CA TYR A 314 -12.77 0.44 19.19
C TYR A 314 -11.44 1.17 19.36
N ARG A 315 -11.42 2.23 20.19
CA ARG A 315 -10.29 3.11 20.45
C ARG A 315 -9.74 3.72 19.17
N ASP A 316 -10.52 3.84 18.09
CA ASP A 316 -10.06 4.30 16.78
C ASP A 316 -11.22 4.86 15.92
N LEU A 317 -10.89 5.54 14.82
CA LEU A 317 -11.85 6.00 13.81
C LEU A 317 -12.73 4.84 13.35
N CYS A 318 -14.04 5.04 13.42
CA CYS A 318 -15.01 4.06 12.94
C CYS A 318 -15.72 4.53 11.67
N ASP A 319 -15.78 3.65 10.67
CA ASP A 319 -16.69 3.69 9.52
C ASP A 319 -18.01 3.01 9.93
N ILE A 320 -19.14 3.66 9.65
CA ILE A 320 -20.46 3.34 10.18
C ILE A 320 -21.49 3.39 9.05
N GLU A 321 -22.29 2.34 8.95
CA GLU A 321 -23.50 2.32 8.11
C GLU A 321 -24.74 2.27 9.01
N PHE A 322 -25.71 3.12 8.75
CA PHE A 322 -26.97 3.13 9.47
C PHE A 322 -28.14 3.55 8.58
N THR A 323 -29.34 3.19 8.99
CA THR A 323 -30.60 3.54 8.32
C THR A 323 -31.56 4.14 9.33
N ILE A 324 -32.27 5.18 8.92
CA ILE A 324 -33.41 5.73 9.63
C ILE A 324 -34.66 5.17 8.95
N GLU A 325 -35.51 4.49 9.71
CA GLU A 325 -36.81 3.99 9.27
C GLU A 325 -37.89 4.63 10.13
N ASN A 326 -38.76 5.44 9.52
CA ASN A 326 -39.84 6.17 10.19
C ASN A 326 -39.36 6.92 11.46
N GLY A 327 -38.26 7.68 11.34
CA GLY A 327 -37.65 8.41 12.45
C GLY A 327 -36.92 7.56 13.51
N LYS A 328 -36.74 6.25 13.29
CA LYS A 328 -35.95 5.37 14.15
C LYS A 328 -34.61 5.01 13.51
N LEU A 329 -33.52 5.34 14.20
CA LEU A 329 -32.16 5.00 13.78
C LEU A 329 -31.80 3.54 14.09
N TRP A 330 -31.25 2.85 13.10
CA TRP A 330 -30.74 1.48 13.17
C TRP A 330 -29.31 1.36 12.65
N MET A 331 -28.45 0.74 13.44
CA MET A 331 -27.04 0.51 13.13
C MET A 331 -26.88 -0.78 12.32
N LEU A 332 -26.33 -0.67 11.11
CA LEU A 332 -26.21 -1.80 10.18
C LEU A 332 -24.78 -2.34 10.06
N GLN A 333 -23.78 -1.50 10.33
CA GLN A 333 -22.38 -1.91 10.30
C GLN A 333 -21.52 -0.93 11.07
N THR A 334 -20.43 -1.46 11.64
CA THR A 334 -19.27 -0.64 11.99
C THR A 334 -17.99 -1.41 11.69
N ARG A 335 -16.91 -0.68 11.45
CA ARG A 335 -15.54 -1.20 11.39
C ARG A 335 -14.55 -0.07 11.64
N VAL A 336 -13.31 -0.44 11.92
CA VAL A 336 -12.18 0.51 11.87
C VAL A 336 -12.11 1.11 10.46
N GLY A 337 -12.21 2.43 10.36
CA GLY A 337 -12.35 3.12 9.08
C GLY A 337 -11.04 3.14 8.29
N LYS A 338 -11.10 2.85 6.98
CA LYS A 338 -9.98 3.13 6.08
C LYS A 338 -9.77 4.63 5.99
N ARG A 339 -8.52 5.07 5.89
CA ARG A 339 -8.14 6.49 5.97
C ARG A 339 -6.86 6.76 5.19
N THR A 340 -6.62 8.02 4.87
CA THR A 340 -5.40 8.45 4.20
C THR A 340 -4.21 8.40 5.16
N PRO A 341 -2.96 8.37 4.65
CA PRO A 341 -1.77 8.52 5.47
C PRO A 341 -1.82 9.75 6.38
N ALA A 342 -2.24 10.90 5.84
CA ALA A 342 -2.33 12.14 6.62
C ALA A 342 -3.32 12.00 7.79
N ALA A 343 -4.51 11.46 7.52
CA ALA A 343 -5.50 11.21 8.55
C ALA A 343 -5.03 10.19 9.59
N ALA A 344 -4.29 9.15 9.20
CA ALA A 344 -3.75 8.16 10.14
C ALA A 344 -2.84 8.80 11.20
N PHE A 345 -1.86 9.61 10.76
CA PHE A 345 -0.96 10.32 11.68
C PHE A 345 -1.72 11.29 12.58
N VAL A 346 -2.60 12.12 12.00
CA VAL A 346 -3.38 13.11 12.75
C VAL A 346 -4.30 12.44 13.78
N ILE A 347 -5.02 11.40 13.40
CA ILE A 347 -5.94 10.68 14.30
C ILE A 347 -5.17 9.99 15.42
N ALA A 348 -4.04 9.33 15.10
CA ALA A 348 -3.20 8.68 16.11
C ALA A 348 -2.73 9.70 17.16
N ALA A 349 -2.22 10.85 16.74
CA ALA A 349 -1.79 11.91 17.65
C ALA A 349 -2.95 12.47 18.50
N GLN A 350 -4.12 12.73 17.88
CA GLN A 350 -5.30 13.21 18.60
C GLN A 350 -5.79 12.20 19.65
N LEU A 351 -5.84 10.90 19.32
CA LEU A 351 -6.27 9.87 20.27
C LEU A 351 -5.33 9.75 21.47
N VAL A 352 -4.05 10.10 21.32
CA VAL A 352 -3.10 10.24 22.44
C VAL A 352 -3.47 11.45 23.30
N ASP A 353 -3.75 12.61 22.69
CA ASP A 353 -4.14 13.82 23.42
C ASP A 353 -5.43 13.65 24.21
N GLU A 354 -6.31 12.80 23.71
CA GLU A 354 -7.58 12.44 24.34
C GLU A 354 -7.41 11.40 25.47
N GLY A 355 -6.22 10.83 25.65
CA GLY A 355 -5.97 9.74 26.59
C GLY A 355 -6.63 8.42 26.19
N THR A 356 -7.09 8.29 24.94
CA THR A 356 -7.71 7.06 24.43
C THR A 356 -6.67 5.98 24.15
N ILE A 357 -5.47 6.37 23.71
CA ILE A 357 -4.34 5.48 23.44
C ILE A 357 -3.02 6.04 23.96
N THR A 358 -2.05 5.15 24.15
CA THR A 358 -0.65 5.49 24.45
C THR A 358 0.11 5.90 23.18
N LEU A 359 1.30 6.51 23.34
CA LEU A 359 2.19 6.81 22.21
C LEU A 359 2.69 5.54 21.50
N ASP A 360 2.92 4.45 22.23
CA ASP A 360 3.28 3.15 21.64
C ASP A 360 2.15 2.61 20.75
N GLU A 361 0.91 2.65 21.23
CA GLU A 361 -0.26 2.27 20.44
C GLU A 361 -0.46 3.19 19.22
N ALA A 362 -0.19 4.49 19.35
CA ALA A 362 -0.25 5.44 18.24
C ALA A 362 0.81 5.13 17.17
N LEU A 363 2.02 4.78 17.58
CA LEU A 363 3.12 4.39 16.69
C LEU A 363 2.80 3.10 15.92
N GLN A 364 2.07 2.16 16.55
CA GLN A 364 1.60 0.93 15.88
C GLN A 364 0.50 1.17 14.84
N ARG A 365 -0.20 2.31 14.88
CA ARG A 365 -1.34 2.64 13.99
C ARG A 365 -0.99 3.42 12.75
N VAL A 366 0.24 3.91 12.66
CA VAL A 366 0.82 4.48 11.44
C VAL A 366 1.82 3.51 10.86
N THR A 367 2.16 3.62 9.57
CA THR A 367 3.18 2.77 8.93
C THR A 367 4.22 3.59 8.18
N GLY A 368 5.39 2.99 7.95
CA GLY A 368 6.45 3.53 7.12
C GLY A 368 6.02 3.70 5.67
N GLU A 369 5.18 2.80 5.16
CA GLU A 369 4.54 2.94 3.84
C GLU A 369 3.68 4.20 3.78
N GLN A 370 2.86 4.46 4.79
CA GLN A 370 2.08 5.69 4.89
C GLN A 370 2.98 6.94 4.96
N LEU A 371 4.07 6.90 5.72
CA LEU A 371 5.02 8.02 5.77
C LEU A 371 5.68 8.26 4.41
N ALA A 372 6.06 7.20 3.70
CA ALA A 372 6.63 7.31 2.35
C ALA A 372 5.66 7.99 1.39
N LEU A 373 4.37 7.63 1.44
CA LEU A 373 3.32 8.30 0.65
C LEU A 373 3.21 9.80 0.97
N LEU A 374 3.38 10.20 2.23
CA LEU A 374 3.38 11.62 2.63
C LEU A 374 4.61 12.39 2.13
N MET A 375 5.68 11.69 1.78
CA MET A 375 6.91 12.27 1.27
C MET A 375 6.92 12.42 -0.26
N PHE A 376 5.92 11.87 -0.97
CA PHE A 376 5.81 12.03 -2.41
C PHE A 376 5.57 13.49 -2.83
N PRO A 377 6.13 13.93 -3.99
CA PRO A 377 5.93 15.28 -4.50
C PRO A 377 4.45 15.65 -4.64
N SER A 378 4.14 16.92 -4.39
CA SER A 378 2.79 17.51 -4.56
C SER A 378 2.81 18.50 -5.73
N PHE A 379 1.68 18.85 -6.32
CA PHE A 379 1.69 19.87 -7.39
C PHE A 379 2.16 21.23 -6.91
N ASP A 380 2.97 21.88 -7.74
CA ASP A 380 3.25 23.31 -7.65
C ASP A 380 2.13 24.09 -8.35
N THR A 381 1.16 24.51 -7.54
CA THR A 381 -0.02 25.23 -8.03
C THR A 381 0.25 26.71 -8.29
N ALA A 382 1.43 27.24 -7.99
CA ALA A 382 1.71 28.68 -8.14
C ALA A 382 1.76 29.11 -9.61
N ALA A 383 2.27 28.24 -10.49
CA ALA A 383 2.36 28.45 -11.94
C ALA A 383 1.38 27.57 -12.74
N ALA A 384 0.49 26.84 -12.07
CA ALA A 384 -0.44 25.94 -12.73
C ALA A 384 -1.49 26.71 -13.55
N PRO A 385 -1.93 26.18 -14.71
CA PRO A 385 -3.08 26.74 -15.42
C PRO A 385 -4.34 26.74 -14.53
N PRO A 386 -5.35 27.56 -14.86
CA PRO A 386 -6.64 27.48 -14.16
C PRO A 386 -7.20 26.05 -14.23
N PRO A 387 -7.77 25.53 -13.13
CA PRO A 387 -8.37 24.19 -13.14
C PRO A 387 -9.52 24.15 -14.15
N LEU A 388 -9.65 23.02 -14.85
CA LEU A 388 -10.77 22.71 -15.73
C LEU A 388 -12.08 22.64 -14.95
N THR A 389 -12.03 22.02 -13.78
CA THR A 389 -13.16 21.86 -12.86
C THR A 389 -12.65 21.49 -11.47
N ILE A 390 -13.57 21.43 -10.51
CA ILE A 390 -13.31 21.03 -9.13
C ILE A 390 -14.33 19.94 -8.77
N GLY A 391 -13.82 18.74 -8.46
CA GLY A 391 -14.61 17.66 -7.90
C GLY A 391 -14.40 17.51 -6.40
N VAL A 392 -14.96 16.43 -5.85
CA VAL A 392 -14.76 15.97 -4.50
C VAL A 392 -13.34 15.41 -4.33
N PRO A 393 -12.52 15.93 -3.39
CA PRO A 393 -11.21 15.36 -3.07
C PRO A 393 -11.38 14.02 -2.35
N ALA A 394 -11.41 12.93 -3.12
CA ALA A 394 -11.78 11.61 -2.63
C ALA A 394 -10.59 10.85 -2.02
N SER A 395 -9.41 10.94 -2.64
CA SER A 395 -8.17 10.36 -2.16
C SER A 395 -7.00 11.27 -2.52
N PRO A 396 -6.15 11.68 -1.54
CA PRO A 396 -5.12 12.68 -1.72
C PRO A 396 -3.99 12.19 -2.63
N GLY A 397 -3.24 13.14 -3.18
CA GLY A 397 -2.12 12.90 -4.08
C GLY A 397 -2.12 13.84 -5.27
N ALA A 398 -1.03 13.83 -6.03
CA ALA A 398 -0.87 14.57 -7.28
C ALA A 398 -0.48 13.58 -8.38
N SER A 399 -1.32 13.44 -9.39
CA SER A 399 -1.08 12.49 -10.47
C SER A 399 -1.22 13.15 -11.83
N VAL A 400 -0.26 12.84 -12.71
CA VAL A 400 -0.23 13.26 -14.11
C VAL A 400 -0.21 12.02 -14.97
N GLY A 401 -1.03 11.98 -16.00
CA GLY A 401 -1.02 10.87 -16.94
C GLY A 401 -1.89 11.12 -18.16
N ALA A 402 -1.74 10.23 -19.14
CA ALA A 402 -2.61 10.20 -20.31
C ALA A 402 -4.02 9.72 -19.95
N ILE A 403 -5.05 10.32 -20.53
CA ILE A 403 -6.44 9.92 -20.30
C ILE A 403 -6.73 8.56 -20.91
N VAL A 404 -7.36 7.67 -20.14
CA VAL A 404 -7.95 6.41 -20.59
C VAL A 404 -9.38 6.26 -20.05
N PHE A 405 -10.29 5.67 -20.82
CA PHE A 405 -11.74 5.64 -20.50
C PHE A 405 -12.28 4.27 -20.07
N ASP A 406 -11.45 3.23 -20.13
CA ASP A 406 -11.81 1.87 -19.71
C ASP A 406 -10.68 1.16 -18.96
N SER A 407 -11.09 0.15 -18.19
CA SER A 407 -10.21 -0.61 -17.30
C SER A 407 -9.14 -1.42 -18.04
N ALA A 408 -9.47 -1.97 -19.21
CA ALA A 408 -8.55 -2.79 -19.99
C ALA A 408 -7.43 -1.93 -20.61
N ALA A 409 -7.78 -0.75 -21.14
CA ALA A 409 -6.82 0.22 -21.64
C ALA A 409 -5.88 0.72 -20.54
N ALA A 410 -6.40 0.97 -19.33
CA ALA A 410 -5.57 1.32 -18.18
C ALA A 410 -4.61 0.19 -17.79
N ALA A 411 -5.07 -1.06 -17.76
CA ALA A 411 -4.25 -2.22 -17.42
C ALA A 411 -3.18 -2.57 -18.48
N ALA A 412 -3.43 -2.24 -19.75
CA ALA A 412 -2.50 -2.47 -20.84
C ALA A 412 -1.49 -1.32 -21.05
N ALA A 413 -1.63 -0.21 -20.32
CA ALA A 413 -0.78 0.96 -20.50
C ALA A 413 0.66 0.71 -20.03
N THR A 414 1.63 1.18 -20.82
CA THR A 414 3.08 1.10 -20.50
C THR A 414 3.61 2.37 -19.82
N GLY A 415 2.78 3.41 -19.70
CA GLY A 415 3.13 4.71 -19.10
C GLY A 415 2.06 5.20 -18.12
N PRO A 416 2.28 6.35 -17.47
CA PRO A 416 1.34 6.88 -16.47
C PRO A 416 0.02 7.30 -17.12
N VAL A 417 -1.08 6.74 -16.63
CA VAL A 417 -2.45 7.02 -17.12
C VAL A 417 -3.37 7.46 -15.99
N ILE A 418 -4.38 8.27 -16.35
CA ILE A 418 -5.50 8.65 -15.48
C ILE A 418 -6.76 7.97 -16.01
N LEU A 419 -7.37 7.12 -15.19
CA LEU A 419 -8.63 6.45 -15.53
C LEU A 419 -9.79 7.42 -15.33
N VAL A 420 -10.43 7.83 -16.43
CA VAL A 420 -11.56 8.76 -16.45
C VAL A 420 -12.85 8.00 -16.72
N ARG A 421 -13.78 8.03 -15.77
CA ARG A 421 -15.05 7.26 -15.85
C ARG A 421 -16.23 8.11 -15.43
N ARG A 422 -17.45 7.74 -15.83
CA ARG A 422 -18.66 8.37 -15.27
C ARG A 422 -18.81 8.00 -13.79
N GLU A 423 -18.73 6.71 -13.52
CA GLU A 423 -18.66 6.07 -12.21
C GLU A 423 -17.78 4.82 -12.35
N THR A 424 -17.24 4.31 -11.24
CA THR A 424 -16.51 3.03 -11.25
C THR A 424 -17.36 1.93 -10.63
N ASN A 425 -17.19 0.72 -11.12
CA ASN A 425 -17.78 -0.48 -10.56
C ASN A 425 -16.68 -1.52 -10.23
N PRO A 426 -17.00 -2.65 -9.58
CA PRO A 426 -16.01 -3.66 -9.23
C PRO A 426 -15.22 -4.25 -10.41
N ASP A 427 -15.76 -4.23 -11.62
CA ASP A 427 -15.08 -4.75 -12.83
C ASP A 427 -13.99 -3.78 -13.33
N ASP A 428 -14.02 -2.53 -12.89
CA ASP A 428 -12.98 -1.53 -13.19
C ASP A 428 -11.70 -1.70 -12.34
N LEU A 429 -11.67 -2.66 -11.40
CA LEU A 429 -10.57 -2.84 -10.45
C LEU A 429 -9.19 -3.01 -11.10
N PRO A 430 -8.99 -3.85 -12.15
CA PRO A 430 -7.66 -4.00 -12.77
C PRO A 430 -7.12 -2.66 -13.30
N GLY A 431 -7.96 -1.85 -13.94
CA GLY A 431 -7.59 -0.53 -14.43
C GLY A 431 -7.34 0.49 -13.32
N MET A 432 -8.12 0.44 -12.23
CA MET A 432 -7.91 1.30 -11.06
C MET A 432 -6.56 1.02 -10.38
N ILE A 433 -6.11 -0.24 -10.38
CA ILE A 433 -4.80 -0.64 -9.85
C ILE A 433 -3.67 -0.10 -10.74
N ALA A 434 -3.82 -0.23 -12.06
CA ALA A 434 -2.82 0.18 -13.04
C ALA A 434 -2.68 1.71 -13.15
N ALA A 435 -3.79 2.45 -13.06
CA ALA A 435 -3.78 3.90 -13.23
C ALA A 435 -2.99 4.62 -12.11
N GLN A 436 -2.37 5.76 -12.45
CA GLN A 436 -1.75 6.64 -11.46
C GLN A 436 -2.79 7.39 -10.63
N GLY A 437 -3.95 7.67 -11.20
CA GLY A 437 -5.06 8.26 -10.50
C GLY A 437 -6.40 8.06 -11.23
N ILE A 438 -7.48 8.35 -10.52
CA ILE A 438 -8.86 8.07 -10.94
C ILE A 438 -9.68 9.36 -10.90
N LEU A 439 -10.37 9.67 -11.99
CA LEU A 439 -11.25 10.82 -12.11
C LEU A 439 -12.66 10.37 -12.48
N THR A 440 -13.66 10.72 -11.68
CA THR A 440 -15.07 10.41 -12.00
C THR A 440 -15.95 11.65 -12.10
N SER A 441 -16.85 11.66 -13.09
CA SER A 441 -17.83 12.75 -13.23
C SER A 441 -18.98 12.67 -12.23
N ARG A 442 -19.25 11.49 -11.65
CA ARG A 442 -20.22 11.27 -10.57
C ARG A 442 -19.58 10.63 -9.34
N GLY A 443 -20.32 10.62 -8.24
CA GLY A 443 -19.97 9.93 -7.01
C GLY A 443 -19.47 10.85 -5.89
N GLY A 444 -19.91 10.55 -4.67
CA GLY A 444 -19.53 11.30 -3.46
C GLY A 444 -18.27 10.76 -2.78
N LYS A 445 -18.05 11.24 -1.55
CA LYS A 445 -16.90 10.88 -0.70
C LYS A 445 -16.85 9.40 -0.36
N THR A 446 -18.00 8.73 -0.35
CA THR A 446 -18.17 7.31 -0.05
C THR A 446 -18.44 6.43 -1.28
N SER A 447 -18.29 6.97 -2.49
CA SER A 447 -18.46 6.19 -3.73
C SER A 447 -17.44 5.05 -3.85
N HIS A 448 -17.75 4.06 -4.70
CA HIS A 448 -16.85 2.93 -4.97
C HIS A 448 -15.43 3.38 -5.31
N ALA A 449 -15.29 4.33 -6.24
CA ALA A 449 -14.00 4.90 -6.65
C ALA A 449 -13.23 5.47 -5.45
N ALA A 450 -13.91 6.29 -4.64
CA ALA A 450 -13.32 6.95 -3.48
C ALA A 450 -12.82 5.96 -2.41
N VAL A 451 -13.62 4.95 -2.09
CA VAL A 451 -13.28 3.94 -1.06
C VAL A 451 -12.11 3.07 -1.50
N VAL A 452 -12.12 2.61 -2.75
CA VAL A 452 -11.08 1.74 -3.31
C VAL A 452 -9.77 2.51 -3.49
N ALA A 453 -9.82 3.71 -4.09
CA ALA A 453 -8.63 4.54 -4.30
C ALA A 453 -7.93 4.92 -2.99
N ARG A 454 -8.69 5.27 -1.93
CA ARG A 454 -8.12 5.51 -0.60
C ARG A 454 -7.45 4.27 -0.02
N GLY A 455 -8.07 3.10 -0.18
CA GLY A 455 -7.50 1.83 0.27
C GLY A 455 -6.17 1.50 -0.42
N MET A 456 -6.02 1.90 -1.69
CA MET A 456 -4.83 1.68 -2.51
C MET A 456 -3.81 2.82 -2.43
N GLY A 457 -4.14 3.94 -1.77
CA GLY A 457 -3.31 5.14 -1.78
C GLY A 457 -3.17 5.81 -3.16
N LYS A 458 -4.14 5.63 -4.07
CA LYS A 458 -4.16 6.25 -5.40
C LYS A 458 -4.83 7.61 -5.34
N THR A 459 -4.33 8.58 -6.12
CA THR A 459 -4.96 9.90 -6.24
C THR A 459 -6.35 9.77 -6.86
N CYS A 460 -7.37 10.36 -6.24
CA CYS A 460 -8.73 10.28 -6.75
C CYS A 460 -9.54 11.56 -6.54
N VAL A 461 -10.21 11.99 -7.61
CA VAL A 461 -11.19 13.07 -7.61
C VAL A 461 -12.51 12.50 -8.13
N CYS A 462 -13.58 12.61 -7.34
CA CYS A 462 -14.91 12.10 -7.70
C CYS A 462 -15.92 13.24 -7.88
N GLY A 463 -17.06 12.98 -8.53
CA GLY A 463 -18.16 13.96 -8.60
C GLY A 463 -17.75 15.28 -9.27
N ALA A 464 -16.92 15.23 -10.30
CA ALA A 464 -16.61 16.38 -11.12
C ALA A 464 -17.73 16.60 -12.15
N ASP A 465 -18.88 17.07 -11.68
CA ASP A 465 -20.17 17.07 -12.40
C ASP A 465 -20.15 17.87 -13.71
N GLU A 466 -19.21 18.80 -13.87
CA GLU A 466 -19.01 19.57 -15.10
C GLU A 466 -18.35 18.76 -16.23
N LEU A 467 -17.81 17.58 -15.93
CA LEU A 467 -17.23 16.66 -16.91
C LEU A 467 -18.33 15.87 -17.63
N VAL A 468 -18.45 16.09 -18.93
CA VAL A 468 -19.30 15.28 -19.81
C VAL A 468 -18.42 14.26 -20.54
N ILE A 469 -18.60 12.97 -20.22
CA ILE A 469 -17.82 11.87 -20.78
C ILE A 469 -18.67 11.13 -21.82
N GLU A 470 -18.21 11.11 -23.06
CA GLU A 470 -18.88 10.47 -24.21
C GLU A 470 -17.85 9.74 -25.07
N GLY A 471 -17.98 8.40 -25.16
CA GLY A 471 -17.01 7.55 -25.87
C GLY A 471 -15.58 7.76 -25.35
N ASP A 472 -14.66 8.11 -26.26
CA ASP A 472 -13.25 8.35 -25.96
C ASP A 472 -12.92 9.85 -25.75
N THR A 473 -13.91 10.62 -25.28
CA THR A 473 -13.76 12.06 -25.06
C THR A 473 -14.35 12.50 -23.73
N VAL A 474 -13.72 13.52 -23.13
CA VAL A 474 -14.26 14.26 -21.98
C VAL A 474 -14.31 15.75 -22.31
N THR A 475 -15.47 16.36 -22.08
CA THR A 475 -15.72 17.79 -22.35
C THR A 475 -16.01 18.53 -21.06
N VAL A 476 -15.38 19.70 -20.87
CA VAL A 476 -15.53 20.56 -19.68
C VAL A 476 -15.28 22.02 -20.05
N GLY A 477 -16.20 22.91 -19.66
CA GLY A 477 -16.06 24.35 -19.93
C GLY A 477 -15.85 24.72 -21.40
N GLY A 478 -16.39 23.93 -22.34
CA GLY A 478 -16.22 24.11 -23.79
C GLY A 478 -14.88 23.61 -24.36
N ARG A 479 -14.02 22.97 -23.56
CA ARG A 479 -12.82 22.24 -24.01
C ARG A 479 -13.11 20.75 -24.08
N THR A 480 -12.63 20.09 -25.12
CA THR A 480 -12.70 18.63 -25.30
C THR A 480 -11.29 18.07 -25.22
N LEU A 481 -11.11 17.03 -24.40
CA LEU A 481 -9.90 16.23 -24.28
C LEU A 481 -10.17 14.82 -24.79
N HIS A 482 -9.14 14.19 -25.34
CA HIS A 482 -9.19 12.88 -25.98
C HIS A 482 -8.38 11.84 -25.21
N ALA A 483 -8.64 10.56 -25.48
CA ALA A 483 -7.78 9.49 -25.02
C ALA A 483 -6.33 9.75 -25.44
N GLY A 484 -5.38 9.58 -24.51
CA GLY A 484 -3.97 9.90 -24.72
C GLY A 484 -3.54 11.31 -24.29
N ASP A 485 -4.47 12.27 -24.19
CA ASP A 485 -4.13 13.63 -23.74
C ASP A 485 -3.69 13.62 -22.28
N ALA A 486 -2.70 14.46 -21.94
CA ALA A 486 -2.25 14.58 -20.56
C ALA A 486 -3.26 15.37 -19.71
N ILE A 487 -3.57 14.83 -18.53
CA ILE A 487 -4.39 15.47 -17.51
C ILE A 487 -3.71 15.34 -16.15
N SER A 488 -3.88 16.35 -15.31
CA SER A 488 -3.35 16.37 -13.95
C SER A 488 -4.50 16.47 -12.95
N ILE A 489 -4.51 15.60 -11.93
CA ILE A 489 -5.53 15.61 -10.87
C ILE A 489 -4.90 15.78 -9.49
N ASP A 490 -5.42 16.75 -8.73
CA ASP A 490 -5.06 16.97 -7.33
C ASP A 490 -6.16 16.39 -6.43
N GLY A 491 -5.89 15.20 -5.91
CA GLY A 491 -6.80 14.50 -5.00
C GLY A 491 -6.95 15.15 -3.62
N THR A 492 -6.12 16.15 -3.30
CA THR A 492 -6.18 16.89 -2.04
C THR A 492 -7.14 18.08 -2.13
N SER A 493 -7.06 18.84 -3.22
CA SER A 493 -7.93 20.01 -3.43
C SER A 493 -9.16 19.72 -4.30
N GLY A 494 -9.22 18.56 -4.94
CA GLY A 494 -10.27 18.18 -5.88
C GLY A 494 -10.13 18.83 -7.26
N LYS A 495 -9.04 19.57 -7.50
CA LYS A 495 -8.83 20.32 -8.74
C LYS A 495 -8.34 19.41 -9.86
N VAL A 496 -8.91 19.61 -11.04
CA VAL A 496 -8.52 18.94 -12.28
C VAL A 496 -7.88 19.98 -13.20
N TYR A 497 -6.71 19.71 -13.75
CA TYR A 497 -5.94 20.64 -14.57
C TYR A 497 -5.69 20.07 -15.97
N PRO A 498 -5.67 20.93 -17.01
CA PRO A 498 -5.26 20.48 -18.34
C PRO A 498 -3.75 20.27 -18.39
N GLY A 499 -3.31 19.24 -19.14
CA GLY A 499 -1.89 18.96 -19.33
C GLY A 499 -1.17 18.52 -18.06
N SER A 500 0.14 18.69 -18.07
CA SER A 500 1.03 18.32 -16.95
C SER A 500 1.29 19.52 -16.04
N VAL A 501 1.03 19.36 -14.74
CA VAL A 501 1.39 20.34 -13.71
C VAL A 501 2.72 19.93 -13.07
N ALA A 502 3.62 20.91 -12.87
CA ALA A 502 4.90 20.67 -12.21
C ALA A 502 4.73 20.24 -10.75
N VAL A 503 5.67 19.45 -10.23
CA VAL A 503 5.65 18.99 -8.83
C VAL A 503 6.70 19.70 -7.99
N ARG A 504 6.43 19.83 -6.69
CA ARG A 504 7.32 20.35 -5.66
C ARG A 504 7.45 19.34 -4.50
N PRO A 505 8.55 19.38 -3.73
CA PRO A 505 8.69 18.55 -2.53
C PRO A 505 7.48 18.72 -1.58
N SER A 506 7.07 17.61 -0.96
CA SER A 506 5.90 17.62 -0.06
C SER A 506 6.14 18.47 1.19
N PRO A 507 5.08 18.95 1.88
CA PRO A 507 5.24 19.63 3.16
C PRO A 507 6.05 18.83 4.19
N VAL A 508 5.92 17.49 4.19
CA VAL A 508 6.67 16.60 5.10
C VAL A 508 8.16 16.56 4.74
N VAL A 509 8.51 16.49 3.45
CA VAL A 509 9.92 16.56 3.01
C VAL A 509 10.52 17.91 3.37
N ARG A 510 9.81 19.01 3.11
CA ARG A 510 10.25 20.36 3.44
C ARG A 510 10.40 20.58 4.96
N PHE A 511 9.57 19.92 5.76
CA PHE A 511 9.74 19.86 7.22
C PHE A 511 11.04 19.14 7.61
N PHE A 512 11.32 17.97 7.03
CA PHE A 512 12.58 17.26 7.31
C PHE A 512 13.83 17.97 6.76
N GLU A 513 13.72 18.75 5.68
CA GLU A 513 14.79 19.63 5.20
C GLU A 513 15.00 20.87 6.10
N GLY A 514 14.10 21.13 7.05
CA GLY A 514 14.13 22.29 7.94
C GLY A 514 13.57 23.58 7.33
N GLU A 515 12.92 23.52 6.17
CA GLU A 515 12.29 24.67 5.51
C GLU A 515 10.94 25.05 6.13
N LEU A 516 10.25 24.09 6.74
CA LEU A 516 8.96 24.28 7.41
C LEU A 516 9.06 23.89 8.88
N THR A 517 8.21 24.50 9.70
CA THR A 517 8.01 24.10 11.10
C THR A 517 6.69 23.38 11.26
N ALA A 518 6.58 22.52 12.27
CA ALA A 518 5.33 21.83 12.58
C ALA A 518 4.23 22.74 13.15
N HIS A 519 4.58 23.99 13.53
CA HIS A 519 3.68 24.88 14.24
C HIS A 519 2.45 25.27 13.39
N GLY A 520 1.26 25.01 13.91
CA GLY A 520 0.00 25.35 13.26
C GLY A 520 -0.48 24.36 12.19
N ASP A 521 0.33 23.34 11.85
CA ASP A 521 -0.06 22.27 10.92
C ASP A 521 -0.29 20.96 11.70
N PRO A 522 -1.53 20.43 11.74
CA PRO A 522 -1.84 19.20 12.46
C PRO A 522 -1.08 17.97 11.96
N LEU A 523 -0.82 17.87 10.65
CA LEU A 523 -0.10 16.75 10.06
C LEU A 523 1.38 16.80 10.46
N LEU A 524 2.03 17.94 10.27
CA LEU A 524 3.44 18.08 10.60
C LEU A 524 3.68 17.93 12.12
N SER A 525 2.77 18.43 12.95
CA SER A 525 2.79 18.22 14.41
C SER A 525 2.67 16.74 14.78
N ALA A 526 1.77 16.01 14.13
CA ALA A 526 1.60 14.57 14.36
C ALA A 526 2.83 13.77 13.91
N VAL A 527 3.36 14.05 12.71
CA VAL A 527 4.59 13.43 12.19
C VAL A 527 5.75 13.70 13.13
N GLN A 528 6.00 14.95 13.51
CA GLN A 528 7.09 15.31 14.42
C GLN A 528 7.01 14.53 15.73
N ARG A 529 5.83 14.51 16.37
CA ARG A 529 5.63 13.83 17.66
C ARG A 529 5.87 12.33 17.57
N LEU A 530 5.31 11.67 16.56
CA LEU A 530 5.47 10.23 16.38
C LEU A 530 6.90 9.85 15.99
N MET A 531 7.58 10.68 15.20
CA MET A 531 9.00 10.48 14.88
C MET A 531 9.89 10.61 16.12
N ILE A 532 9.69 11.63 16.97
CA ILE A 532 10.42 11.77 18.24
C ILE A 532 10.22 10.54 19.12
N HIS A 533 8.99 10.04 19.22
CA HIS A 533 8.69 8.83 19.99
C HIS A 533 9.31 7.57 19.36
N ALA A 534 9.31 7.47 18.03
CA ALA A 534 9.97 6.38 17.32
C ALA A 534 11.48 6.36 17.59
N ASP A 535 12.15 7.51 17.54
CA ASP A 535 13.60 7.60 17.84
C ASP A 535 13.91 7.18 19.28
N HIS A 536 13.09 7.60 20.25
CA HIS A 536 13.29 7.27 21.65
C HIS A 536 13.10 5.78 21.94
N THR A 537 12.19 5.12 21.21
CA THR A 537 11.87 3.70 21.42
C THR A 537 12.73 2.77 20.57
N ALA A 538 13.31 3.26 19.48
CA ALA A 538 14.13 2.47 18.57
C ALA A 538 15.34 1.87 19.28
N ARG A 539 15.56 0.57 19.02
CA ARG A 539 16.81 -0.14 19.36
C ARG A 539 17.85 -0.05 18.24
N LEU A 540 17.36 -0.04 16.99
CA LEU A 540 18.22 0.05 15.82
C LEU A 540 18.59 1.51 15.58
N ASP A 541 19.86 1.76 15.35
CA ASP A 541 20.31 3.01 14.73
C ASP A 541 19.91 3.05 13.25
N VAL A 542 19.75 4.25 12.71
CA VAL A 542 19.40 4.45 11.30
C VAL A 542 20.46 5.31 10.64
N HIS A 543 21.33 4.66 9.88
CA HIS A 543 22.36 5.31 9.08
C HIS A 543 21.84 5.61 7.66
N ALA A 544 22.65 6.33 6.90
CA ALA A 544 22.39 6.59 5.50
C ALA A 544 23.42 5.96 4.56
N ASN A 545 22.97 5.62 3.36
CA ASN A 545 23.82 5.37 2.20
C ASN A 545 24.03 6.73 1.51
N ALA A 546 25.20 7.32 1.67
CA ALA A 546 25.51 8.66 1.18
C ALA A 546 26.96 8.72 0.70
N ASP A 547 27.14 9.13 -0.55
CA ASP A 547 28.43 9.10 -1.23
C ASP A 547 29.05 10.50 -1.35
N THR A 548 28.29 11.55 -1.04
CA THR A 548 28.71 12.95 -1.13
C THR A 548 28.45 13.70 0.18
N GLY A 549 29.19 14.78 0.43
CA GLY A 549 28.94 15.65 1.59
C GLY A 549 27.53 16.25 1.60
N ALA A 550 26.98 16.57 0.42
CA ALA A 550 25.62 17.09 0.28
C ALA A 550 24.55 16.07 0.67
N ASP A 551 24.69 14.82 0.21
CA ASP A 551 23.78 13.72 0.56
C ASP A 551 23.86 13.37 2.04
N ALA A 552 25.07 13.36 2.60
CA ALA A 552 25.29 13.12 4.02
C ALA A 552 24.67 14.22 4.89
N ALA A 553 24.84 15.49 4.51
CA ALA A 553 24.21 16.61 5.21
C ALA A 553 22.68 16.53 5.17
N ARG A 554 22.09 16.11 4.03
CA ARG A 554 20.64 15.87 3.91
C ARG A 554 20.20 14.72 4.82
N ALA A 555 20.89 13.58 4.75
CA ALA A 555 20.59 12.42 5.58
C ALA A 555 20.60 12.77 7.08
N ARG A 556 21.60 13.57 7.52
CA ARG A 556 21.68 14.05 8.90
C ARG A 556 20.49 14.92 9.29
N ARG A 557 20.03 15.84 8.42
CA ARG A 557 18.80 16.63 8.65
C ARG A 557 17.57 15.73 8.78
N PHE A 558 17.54 14.63 8.03
CA PHE A 558 16.46 13.63 8.08
C PHE A 558 16.58 12.68 9.28
N GLY A 559 17.57 12.90 10.16
CA GLY A 559 17.76 12.18 11.41
C GLY A 559 18.64 10.94 11.31
N ALA A 560 19.45 10.80 10.26
CA ALA A 560 20.43 9.73 10.20
C ALA A 560 21.47 9.88 11.32
N THR A 561 21.80 8.78 11.99
CA THR A 561 22.78 8.73 13.08
C THR A 561 24.19 8.31 12.61
N GLY A 562 24.40 8.20 11.30
CA GLY A 562 25.68 7.88 10.68
C GLY A 562 25.56 7.64 9.18
N VAL A 563 26.65 7.26 8.53
CA VAL A 563 26.69 6.71 7.17
C VAL A 563 27.11 5.26 7.25
N GLY A 564 26.24 4.33 6.85
CA GLY A 564 26.54 2.89 6.88
C GLY A 564 27.08 2.37 5.54
N LEU A 565 27.04 3.21 4.50
CA LEU A 565 27.65 2.94 3.20
C LEU A 565 27.94 4.24 2.44
N CYS A 566 29.22 4.53 2.26
CA CYS A 566 29.72 5.47 1.26
C CYS A 566 30.42 4.67 0.15
N ARG A 567 29.87 4.74 -1.06
CA ARG A 567 30.39 4.09 -2.27
C ARG A 567 31.45 4.97 -2.92
N THR A 568 32.70 4.51 -2.92
CA THR A 568 33.81 5.29 -3.46
C THR A 568 33.83 5.38 -4.97
N GLU A 569 33.04 4.56 -5.66
CA GLU A 569 33.11 4.43 -7.11
C GLU A 569 32.42 5.58 -7.82
N HIS A 570 31.38 6.11 -7.19
CA HIS A 570 30.72 7.33 -7.62
C HIS A 570 31.65 8.55 -7.56
N MET A 571 32.66 8.53 -6.68
CA MET A 571 33.69 9.59 -6.58
C MET A 571 34.68 9.58 -7.74
N PHE A 572 34.71 8.51 -8.54
CA PHE A 572 35.57 8.37 -9.72
C PHE A 572 34.85 8.63 -11.04
N LEU A 573 33.53 8.88 -11.03
CA LEU A 573 32.75 9.17 -12.22
C LEU A 573 32.93 10.62 -12.69
N GLY A 574 32.31 10.97 -13.83
CA GLY A 574 32.40 12.31 -14.42
C GLY A 574 33.77 12.62 -15.02
N GLU A 575 34.28 13.83 -14.81
CA GLU A 575 35.59 14.26 -15.35
C GLU A 575 36.76 13.43 -14.81
N ARG A 576 36.60 12.83 -13.62
CA ARG A 576 37.62 12.01 -12.94
C ARG A 576 37.77 10.61 -13.56
N ARG A 577 36.78 10.18 -14.35
CA ARG A 577 36.79 8.88 -15.06
C ARG A 577 38.07 8.68 -15.88
N GLN A 578 38.59 9.75 -16.49
CA GLN A 578 39.80 9.71 -17.30
C GLN A 578 41.06 9.33 -16.50
N LEU A 579 41.09 9.59 -15.19
CA LEU A 579 42.19 9.18 -14.32
C LEU A 579 42.14 7.68 -14.02
N VAL A 580 40.94 7.12 -13.90
CA VAL A 580 40.74 5.66 -13.80
C VAL A 580 41.07 4.98 -15.12
N GLU A 581 40.70 5.56 -16.26
CA GLU A 581 41.12 5.07 -17.57
C GLU A 581 42.66 5.02 -17.69
N ARG A 582 43.37 6.03 -17.18
CA ARG A 582 44.84 6.03 -17.15
C ARG A 582 45.39 4.91 -16.27
N LEU A 583 44.77 4.64 -15.13
CA LEU A 583 45.14 3.51 -14.28
C LEU A 583 44.95 2.16 -15.00
N ILE A 584 43.85 2.01 -15.74
CA ILE A 584 43.52 0.79 -16.51
C ILE A 584 44.51 0.57 -17.66
N LEU A 585 44.95 1.65 -18.29
CA LEU A 585 45.85 1.64 -19.45
C LEU A 585 47.35 1.67 -19.09
N ALA A 586 47.70 1.79 -17.81
CA ALA A 586 49.10 1.85 -17.38
C ALA A 586 49.84 0.56 -17.77
N ASP A 587 51.00 0.72 -18.42
CA ASP A 587 51.84 -0.40 -18.88
C ASP A 587 52.94 -0.76 -17.88
N ASP A 588 53.26 0.14 -16.94
CA ASP A 588 54.26 -0.05 -15.88
C ASP A 588 53.83 0.50 -14.51
N ASP A 589 54.66 0.24 -13.50
CA ASP A 589 54.42 0.66 -12.12
C ASP A 589 54.45 2.19 -11.95
N ASP A 590 55.30 2.91 -12.70
CA ASP A 590 55.45 4.37 -12.59
C ASP A 590 54.19 5.10 -13.12
N GLU A 591 53.63 4.63 -14.24
CA GLU A 591 52.38 5.15 -14.79
C GLU A 591 51.19 4.88 -13.87
N ARG A 592 51.12 3.67 -13.29
CA ARG A 592 50.09 3.29 -12.32
C ARG A 592 50.15 4.19 -11.10
N ASP A 593 51.33 4.32 -10.49
CA ASP A 593 51.53 5.09 -9.27
C ASP A 593 51.27 6.59 -9.52
N GLY A 594 51.63 7.09 -10.71
CA GLY A 594 51.29 8.44 -11.16
C GLY A 594 49.77 8.68 -11.29
N ALA A 595 49.01 7.70 -11.77
CA ALA A 595 47.55 7.77 -11.85
C ALA A 595 46.90 7.75 -10.45
N LEU A 596 47.37 6.86 -9.56
CA LEU A 596 46.91 6.78 -8.16
C LEU A 596 47.21 8.08 -7.39
N ALA A 597 48.40 8.65 -7.56
CA ALA A 597 48.78 9.90 -6.93
C ALA A 597 47.91 11.09 -7.38
N ALA A 598 47.42 11.07 -8.62
CA ALA A 598 46.50 12.08 -9.14
C ALA A 598 45.07 11.93 -8.59
N LEU A 599 44.64 10.71 -8.26
CA LEU A 599 43.33 10.42 -7.66
C LEU A 599 43.27 10.79 -6.17
N LEU A 600 44.37 10.58 -5.44
CA LEU A 600 44.48 10.81 -3.99
C LEU A 600 43.92 12.17 -3.51
N PRO A 601 44.37 13.34 -4.04
CA PRO A 601 43.92 14.63 -3.54
C PRO A 601 42.43 14.89 -3.81
N LEU A 602 41.87 14.31 -4.87
CA LEU A 602 40.46 14.46 -5.23
C LEU A 602 39.58 13.66 -4.26
N GLN A 603 39.96 12.42 -4.00
CA GLN A 603 39.21 11.56 -3.08
C GLN A 603 39.32 12.06 -1.63
N ARG A 604 40.49 12.55 -1.23
CA ARG A 604 40.69 13.17 0.09
C ARG A 604 39.74 14.36 0.29
N ALA A 605 39.57 15.22 -0.72
CA ALA A 605 38.67 16.36 -0.65
C ALA A 605 37.21 15.92 -0.45
N ASP A 606 36.74 14.90 -1.17
CA ASP A 606 35.38 14.37 -0.99
C ASP A 606 35.16 13.82 0.43
N PHE A 607 36.15 13.12 0.98
CA PHE A 607 36.08 12.61 2.36
C PHE A 607 36.11 13.74 3.40
N GLU A 608 36.87 14.81 3.17
CA GLU A 608 36.83 15.99 4.06
C GLU A 608 35.43 16.61 4.11
N GLU A 609 34.74 16.72 2.97
CA GLU A 609 33.35 17.19 2.91
C GLU A 609 32.39 16.22 3.62
N LEU A 610 32.57 14.92 3.40
CA LEU A 610 31.74 13.88 4.00
C LEU A 610 31.87 13.86 5.53
N PHE A 611 33.10 13.88 6.05
CA PHE A 611 33.37 13.92 7.48
C PHE A 611 32.96 15.24 8.12
N ALA A 612 33.01 16.36 7.39
CA ALA A 612 32.46 17.62 7.87
C ALA A 612 30.94 17.55 8.02
N ALA A 613 30.23 16.94 7.07
CA ALA A 613 28.77 16.80 7.12
C ALA A 613 28.31 15.89 8.28
N MET A 614 29.09 14.85 8.59
CA MET A 614 28.80 13.84 9.62
C MET A 614 29.63 13.97 10.89
N ASP A 615 30.13 15.17 11.18
CA ASP A 615 30.95 15.40 12.38
C ASP A 615 30.30 14.86 13.67
N GLY A 616 31.06 14.05 14.42
CA GLY A 616 30.62 13.33 15.63
C GLY A 616 29.87 12.01 15.38
N LEU A 617 29.62 11.62 14.14
CA LEU A 617 28.87 10.40 13.75
C LEU A 617 29.75 9.44 12.92
N PRO A 618 29.50 8.11 12.98
CA PRO A 618 30.27 7.13 12.21
C PRO A 618 30.03 7.28 10.71
N VAL A 619 31.10 7.08 9.92
CA VAL A 619 31.07 7.11 8.45
C VAL A 619 31.79 5.88 7.88
N THR A 620 31.02 4.88 7.47
CA THR A 620 31.51 3.65 6.84
C THR A 620 31.77 3.84 5.35
N VAL A 621 33.05 3.83 4.97
CA VAL A 621 33.51 3.97 3.59
C VAL A 621 33.84 2.60 3.01
N ARG A 622 33.15 2.24 1.92
CA ARG A 622 33.44 1.00 1.18
C ARG A 622 34.53 1.26 0.14
N LEU A 623 35.57 0.43 0.17
CA LEU A 623 36.61 0.44 -0.87
C LEU A 623 36.00 0.06 -2.23
N ILE A 624 36.74 0.35 -3.31
CA ILE A 624 36.24 0.17 -4.68
C ILE A 624 35.80 -1.28 -4.95
N ASP A 625 34.61 -1.43 -5.51
CA ASP A 625 33.90 -2.71 -5.70
C ASP A 625 33.67 -3.11 -7.17
N PRO A 626 33.04 -2.32 -8.07
CA PRO A 626 32.84 -2.69 -9.46
C PRO A 626 34.13 -3.07 -10.21
N PRO A 627 34.01 -3.99 -11.18
CA PRO A 627 35.10 -4.29 -12.08
C PRO A 627 35.49 -3.07 -12.91
N LEU A 628 36.78 -2.92 -13.20
CA LEU A 628 37.30 -1.70 -13.84
C LEU A 628 36.73 -1.44 -15.24
N HIS A 629 36.22 -2.47 -15.94
CA HIS A 629 35.62 -2.28 -17.25
C HIS A 629 34.32 -1.45 -17.21
N GLU A 630 33.65 -1.32 -16.06
CA GLU A 630 32.49 -0.42 -15.91
C GLU A 630 32.85 1.06 -16.03
N PHE A 631 34.13 1.42 -15.82
CA PHE A 631 34.64 2.78 -16.06
C PHE A 631 35.03 2.99 -17.53
N LEU A 632 34.92 1.98 -18.39
CA LEU A 632 35.24 2.06 -19.82
C LEU A 632 33.96 2.10 -20.65
N PRO A 633 33.98 2.65 -21.88
CA PRO A 633 32.80 2.62 -22.72
C PRO A 633 32.44 1.17 -23.11
N PRO A 634 31.15 0.88 -23.38
CA PRO A 634 30.69 -0.47 -23.69
C PRO A 634 31.46 -1.09 -24.85
N LEU A 635 31.79 -2.39 -24.74
CA LEU A 635 32.59 -3.11 -25.74
C LEU A 635 32.01 -3.01 -27.16
N GLU A 636 30.69 -3.11 -27.28
CA GLU A 636 29.96 -3.06 -28.56
C GLU A 636 30.08 -1.67 -29.20
N GLU A 637 29.87 -0.61 -28.40
CA GLU A 637 29.97 0.77 -28.84
C GLU A 637 31.39 1.10 -29.28
N LEU A 638 32.37 0.70 -28.48
CA LEU A 638 33.78 0.95 -28.75
C LEU A 638 34.27 0.15 -29.97
N THR A 639 33.81 -1.09 -30.13
CA THR A 639 34.06 -1.90 -31.34
C THR A 639 33.48 -1.22 -32.58
N ALA A 640 32.25 -0.68 -32.50
CA ALA A 640 31.62 0.03 -33.61
C ALA A 640 32.36 1.33 -33.96
N ARG A 641 32.83 2.09 -32.96
CA ARG A 641 33.62 3.31 -33.15
C ARG A 641 34.95 3.03 -33.86
N VAL A 642 35.70 2.03 -33.39
CA VAL A 642 36.97 1.63 -34.00
C VAL A 642 36.76 1.11 -35.42
N ALA A 643 35.79 0.21 -35.64
CA ALA A 643 35.49 -0.31 -36.97
C ALA A 643 35.06 0.77 -37.96
N ARG A 644 34.32 1.79 -37.49
CA ARG A 644 33.94 2.95 -38.30
C ARG A 644 35.16 3.81 -38.67
N ALA A 645 36.04 4.09 -37.71
CA ALA A 645 37.26 4.86 -37.97
C ALA A 645 38.14 4.15 -39.00
N GLU A 646 38.37 2.84 -38.83
CA GLU A 646 39.10 2.00 -39.79
C GLU A 646 38.47 2.01 -41.18
N ALA A 647 37.14 1.90 -41.27
CA ALA A 647 36.42 1.93 -42.56
C ALA A 647 36.48 3.29 -43.27
N LEU A 648 36.60 4.39 -42.51
CA LEU A 648 36.76 5.75 -43.03
C LEU A 648 38.24 6.12 -43.31
N GLY A 649 39.19 5.23 -42.99
CA GLY A 649 40.62 5.50 -43.10
C GLY A 649 41.12 6.51 -42.06
N GLU A 650 40.40 6.68 -40.96
CA GLU A 650 40.74 7.54 -39.82
C GLU A 650 41.55 6.75 -38.79
N ASP A 651 42.46 7.41 -38.07
CA ASP A 651 43.19 6.80 -36.97
C ASP A 651 42.27 6.64 -35.74
N ALA A 652 42.03 5.39 -35.33
CA ALA A 652 41.24 5.06 -34.16
C ALA A 652 41.91 5.46 -32.83
N GLY A 653 43.23 5.74 -32.83
CA GLY A 653 43.97 6.34 -31.74
C GLY A 653 43.63 5.77 -30.35
N ARG A 654 43.12 6.63 -29.45
CA ARG A 654 42.74 6.28 -28.07
C ARG A 654 41.64 5.22 -27.99
N ASP A 655 40.68 5.21 -28.92
CA ASP A 655 39.59 4.23 -28.92
C ASP A 655 40.09 2.81 -29.22
N ALA A 656 41.15 2.66 -30.04
CA ALA A 656 41.78 1.35 -30.27
C ALA A 656 42.52 0.81 -29.03
N THR A 657 43.22 1.69 -28.31
CA THR A 657 43.88 1.34 -27.04
C THR A 657 42.86 0.92 -25.98
N LEU A 658 41.79 1.70 -25.82
CA LEU A 658 40.68 1.37 -24.94
C LEU A 658 40.02 0.05 -25.34
N LEU A 659 39.85 -0.24 -26.64
CA LEU A 659 39.22 -1.48 -27.11
C LEU A 659 40.02 -2.71 -26.69
N THR A 660 41.34 -2.61 -26.78
CA THR A 660 42.25 -3.68 -26.37
C THR A 660 42.14 -3.94 -24.86
N ALA A 661 42.09 -2.87 -24.04
CA ALA A 661 41.91 -2.98 -22.60
C ALA A 661 40.53 -3.55 -22.21
N VAL A 662 39.45 -3.05 -22.82
CA VAL A 662 38.08 -3.56 -22.58
C VAL A 662 38.00 -5.04 -22.92
N ARG A 663 38.56 -5.49 -24.05
CA ARG A 663 38.57 -6.91 -24.43
C ARG A 663 39.37 -7.77 -23.45
N ARG A 664 40.49 -7.28 -22.92
CA ARG A 664 41.31 -7.98 -21.93
C ARG A 664 40.56 -8.18 -20.61
N MET A 665 39.70 -7.22 -20.24
CA MET A 665 39.00 -7.18 -18.95
C MET A 665 37.52 -7.59 -19.06
N HIS A 666 37.08 -8.01 -20.26
CA HIS A 666 35.71 -8.44 -20.49
C HIS A 666 35.44 -9.78 -19.79
N GLU A 667 34.36 -9.83 -19.03
CA GLU A 667 33.94 -11.01 -18.29
C GLU A 667 32.53 -11.42 -18.72
N GLN A 668 32.27 -12.74 -18.74
CA GLN A 668 30.94 -13.26 -19.07
C GLN A 668 29.90 -12.91 -18.01
N ASN A 669 30.32 -12.88 -16.73
CA ASN A 669 29.45 -12.59 -15.59
C ASN A 669 30.14 -11.57 -14.67
N PRO A 670 30.12 -10.27 -15.00
CA PRO A 670 30.81 -9.22 -14.25
C PRO A 670 30.45 -9.19 -12.75
N MET A 671 29.21 -9.55 -12.39
CA MET A 671 28.75 -9.67 -11.01
C MET A 671 29.63 -10.58 -10.14
N LEU A 672 30.20 -11.65 -10.72
CA LEU A 672 30.98 -12.66 -10.00
C LEU A 672 32.49 -12.61 -10.30
N GLY A 673 32.93 -11.60 -11.05
CA GLY A 673 34.26 -11.54 -11.65
C GLY A 673 35.36 -10.90 -10.78
N LEU A 674 36.33 -10.26 -11.45
CA LEU A 674 37.47 -9.55 -10.86
C LEU A 674 37.04 -8.17 -10.37
N ARG A 675 36.51 -8.15 -9.15
CA ARG A 675 35.91 -6.98 -8.51
C ARG A 675 36.12 -7.06 -6.97
N GLY A 676 35.78 -6.01 -6.24
CA GLY A 676 35.83 -5.95 -4.78
C GLY A 676 37.21 -6.26 -4.22
N VAL A 677 37.28 -7.03 -3.12
CA VAL A 677 38.55 -7.43 -2.49
C VAL A 677 39.53 -8.07 -3.48
N ARG A 678 39.04 -8.82 -4.48
CA ARG A 678 39.89 -9.49 -5.48
C ARG A 678 40.61 -8.47 -6.35
N LEU A 679 39.91 -7.41 -6.74
CA LEU A 679 40.49 -6.33 -7.53
C LEU A 679 41.60 -5.61 -6.74
N GLY A 680 41.33 -5.28 -5.47
CA GLY A 680 42.32 -4.65 -4.59
C GLY A 680 43.56 -5.51 -4.35
N LEU A 681 43.42 -6.84 -4.32
CA LEU A 681 44.54 -7.77 -4.19
C LEU A 681 45.34 -7.95 -5.49
N VAL A 682 44.71 -7.79 -6.66
CA VAL A 682 45.38 -7.94 -7.96
C VAL A 682 46.05 -6.64 -8.43
N ILE A 683 45.53 -5.48 -8.05
CA ILE A 683 46.06 -4.17 -8.48
C ILE A 683 46.74 -3.48 -7.29
N PRO A 684 48.08 -3.53 -7.21
CA PRO A 684 48.83 -2.94 -6.10
C PRO A 684 48.54 -1.44 -5.97
N GLY A 685 48.44 -0.97 -4.73
CA GLY A 685 48.28 0.45 -4.41
C GLY A 685 46.85 1.00 -4.54
N LEU A 686 45.91 0.26 -5.16
CA LEU A 686 44.54 0.75 -5.37
C LEU A 686 43.82 1.00 -4.03
N PHE A 687 43.75 -0.02 -3.17
CA PHE A 687 43.18 0.13 -1.83
C PHE A 687 44.06 1.02 -0.94
N ALA A 688 45.38 0.95 -1.07
CA ALA A 688 46.30 1.78 -0.30
C ALA A 688 46.05 3.27 -0.49
N MET A 689 45.82 3.70 -1.73
CA MET A 689 45.49 5.09 -2.06
C MET A 689 44.20 5.54 -1.36
N GLN A 690 43.15 4.69 -1.37
CA GLN A 690 41.87 5.00 -0.73
C GLN A 690 42.00 5.08 0.80
N VAL A 691 42.69 4.12 1.42
CA VAL A 691 42.94 4.12 2.87
C VAL A 691 43.70 5.38 3.29
N ARG A 692 44.72 5.78 2.51
CA ARG A 692 45.47 7.02 2.75
C ARG A 692 44.57 8.26 2.61
N ALA A 693 43.73 8.32 1.58
CA ALA A 693 42.78 9.43 1.39
C ALA A 693 41.85 9.59 2.59
N ILE A 694 41.29 8.48 3.09
CA ILE A 694 40.42 8.44 4.28
C ILE A 694 41.17 8.94 5.51
N ALA A 695 42.37 8.42 5.76
CA ALA A 695 43.17 8.76 6.93
C ALA A 695 43.62 10.22 6.93
N GLU A 696 44.08 10.74 5.79
CA GLU A 696 44.51 12.13 5.66
C GLU A 696 43.33 13.11 5.83
N ALA A 697 42.17 12.80 5.25
CA ALA A 697 40.96 13.60 5.43
C ALA A 697 40.51 13.61 6.89
N ALA A 698 40.51 12.45 7.56
CA ALA A 698 40.15 12.35 8.97
C ALA A 698 41.15 13.10 9.87
N ALA A 699 42.46 12.98 9.62
CA ALA A 699 43.50 13.71 10.34
C ALA A 699 43.36 15.23 10.17
N SER A 700 43.06 15.69 8.96
CA SER A 700 42.81 17.09 8.62
C SER A 700 41.63 17.65 9.45
N ARG A 701 40.51 16.93 9.49
CA ARG A 701 39.32 17.29 10.27
C ARG A 701 39.58 17.27 11.79
N ALA A 702 40.25 16.24 12.30
CA ALA A 702 40.59 16.13 13.72
C ALA A 702 41.53 17.27 14.17
N THR A 703 42.53 17.61 13.35
CA THR A 703 43.44 18.75 13.61
C THR A 703 42.70 20.09 13.63
N ALA A 704 41.62 20.21 12.85
CA ALA A 704 40.72 21.36 12.86
C ALA A 704 39.75 21.39 14.06
N GLY A 705 39.85 20.45 15.00
CA GLY A 705 39.02 20.38 16.21
C GLY A 705 37.66 19.70 16.05
N ALA A 706 37.44 19.00 14.93
CA ALA A 706 36.26 18.18 14.68
C ALA A 706 36.41 16.76 15.28
N ASP A 707 35.36 15.96 15.30
CA ASP A 707 35.31 14.55 15.74
C ASP A 707 34.94 13.60 14.58
N PRO A 708 35.83 13.41 13.58
CA PRO A 708 35.60 12.47 12.49
C PRO A 708 35.71 11.02 12.98
N ARG A 709 34.73 10.18 12.63
CA ARG A 709 34.68 8.76 13.01
C ARG A 709 34.60 7.83 11.77
N PRO A 710 35.68 7.75 10.97
CA PRO A 710 35.70 6.92 9.78
C PRO A 710 35.76 5.42 10.11
N GLU A 711 35.16 4.61 9.26
CA GLU A 711 35.26 3.15 9.25
C GLU A 711 35.56 2.69 7.82
N ILE A 712 36.47 1.72 7.65
CA ILE A 712 36.85 1.17 6.35
C ILE A 712 36.20 -0.20 6.16
N MET A 713 35.44 -0.36 5.08
CA MET A 713 34.75 -1.59 4.75
C MET A 713 35.30 -2.24 3.48
N VAL A 714 35.73 -3.50 3.60
CA VAL A 714 36.22 -4.30 2.47
C VAL A 714 35.06 -5.06 1.80
N PRO A 715 34.78 -4.83 0.51
CA PRO A 715 33.68 -5.49 -0.22
C PRO A 715 34.05 -6.90 -0.71
N LEU A 716 33.03 -7.72 -0.94
CA LEU A 716 33.05 -9.02 -1.63
C LEU A 716 33.98 -10.07 -1.02
N VAL A 717 34.24 -9.97 0.28
CA VAL A 717 35.05 -10.93 1.04
C VAL A 717 34.33 -12.27 1.10
N GLY A 718 35.01 -13.35 0.71
CA GLY A 718 34.54 -14.72 0.82
C GLY A 718 35.32 -15.54 1.85
N ALA A 719 36.57 -15.16 2.15
CA ALA A 719 37.47 -15.84 3.08
C ALA A 719 38.22 -14.87 4.00
N VAL A 720 38.51 -15.30 5.24
CA VAL A 720 39.19 -14.46 6.23
C VAL A 720 40.58 -13.99 5.77
N GLN A 721 41.29 -14.80 4.98
CA GLN A 721 42.62 -14.47 4.46
C GLN A 721 42.59 -13.27 3.50
N GLU A 722 41.50 -13.10 2.74
CA GLU A 722 41.32 -11.94 1.86
C GLU A 722 41.25 -10.67 2.69
N LEU A 723 40.49 -10.70 3.79
CA LEU A 723 40.37 -9.59 4.73
C LEU A 723 41.67 -9.33 5.51
N GLU A 724 42.34 -10.36 6.01
CA GLU A 724 43.61 -10.23 6.74
C GLU A 724 44.70 -9.54 5.90
N THR A 725 44.77 -9.87 4.61
CA THR A 725 45.75 -9.28 3.69
C THR A 725 45.51 -7.78 3.51
N VAL A 726 44.26 -7.38 3.22
CA VAL A 726 43.89 -5.96 3.07
C VAL A 726 44.03 -5.20 4.39
N ARG A 727 43.66 -5.83 5.51
CA ARG A 727 43.77 -5.24 6.84
C ARG A 727 45.21 -4.92 7.20
N ALA A 728 46.15 -5.84 6.97
CA ALA A 728 47.56 -5.62 7.27
C ALA A 728 48.16 -4.44 6.47
N GLU A 729 47.79 -4.32 5.19
CA GLU A 729 48.20 -3.17 4.36
C GLU A 729 47.58 -1.87 4.86
N ALA A 730 46.28 -1.87 5.18
CA ALA A 730 45.58 -0.71 5.70
C ALA A 730 46.18 -0.24 7.04
N GLU A 731 46.41 -1.13 8.00
CA GLU A 731 47.01 -0.81 9.31
C GLU A 731 48.40 -0.15 9.17
N ALA A 732 49.22 -0.61 8.22
CA ALA A 732 50.52 0.00 7.94
C ALA A 732 50.38 1.45 7.46
N ILE A 733 49.43 1.71 6.55
CA ILE A 733 49.17 3.05 6.02
C ILE A 733 48.59 3.98 7.08
N LEU A 734 47.68 3.47 7.91
CA LEU A 734 47.09 4.24 9.01
C LEU A 734 48.16 4.69 10.01
N ALA A 735 49.14 3.82 10.31
CA ALA A 735 50.26 4.16 11.19
C ALA A 735 51.18 5.27 10.61
N ASP A 736 51.25 5.38 9.28
CA ASP A 736 52.05 6.38 8.57
C ASP A 736 51.39 7.77 8.47
N VAL A 737 50.11 7.92 8.86
CA VAL A 737 49.37 9.18 8.78
C VAL A 737 49.19 9.78 10.19
N PRO A 738 50.04 10.73 10.61
CA PRO A 738 49.98 11.28 11.96
C PRO A 738 48.71 12.10 12.18
N GLY A 739 48.11 11.95 13.36
CA GLY A 739 46.91 12.70 13.75
C GLY A 739 45.58 12.11 13.24
N ALA A 740 45.61 11.00 12.51
CA ALA A 740 44.40 10.26 12.18
C ALA A 740 43.76 9.69 13.46
N PRO A 741 42.42 9.80 13.63
CA PRO A 741 41.71 9.13 14.72
C PRO A 741 41.76 7.60 14.54
N PRO A 742 41.38 6.81 15.56
CA PRO A 742 41.16 5.38 15.38
C PRO A 742 40.16 5.11 14.26
N ILE A 743 40.54 4.28 13.29
CA ILE A 743 39.72 3.89 12.13
C ILE A 743 39.45 2.40 12.22
N LEU A 744 38.18 2.01 12.31
CA LEU A 744 37.80 0.59 12.38
C LEU A 744 37.88 -0.04 10.99
N ILE A 745 38.31 -1.30 10.92
CA ILE A 745 38.33 -2.09 9.68
C ILE A 745 37.34 -3.25 9.79
N GLY A 746 36.35 -3.25 8.90
CA GLY A 746 35.31 -4.26 8.82
C GLY A 746 35.11 -4.77 7.40
N THR A 747 34.02 -5.51 7.20
CA THR A 747 33.76 -6.14 5.90
C THR A 747 32.28 -6.22 5.58
N MET A 748 32.01 -6.25 4.28
CA MET A 748 30.68 -6.52 3.78
C MET A 748 30.39 -8.04 3.79
N ILE A 749 29.28 -8.44 4.40
CA ILE A 749 28.77 -9.82 4.34
C ILE A 749 27.74 -9.90 3.22
N GLU A 750 28.22 -10.24 2.04
CA GLU A 750 27.41 -10.26 0.81
C GLU A 750 27.64 -11.50 -0.07
N VAL A 751 28.60 -12.35 0.32
CA VAL A 751 28.84 -13.65 -0.30
C VAL A 751 28.29 -14.73 0.65
N PRO A 752 27.51 -15.72 0.18
CA PRO A 752 26.96 -16.77 1.05
C PRO A 752 28.03 -17.51 1.87
N ARG A 753 29.23 -17.72 1.30
CA ARG A 753 30.37 -18.29 2.03
C ARG A 753 30.75 -17.44 3.24
N ALA A 754 30.77 -16.11 3.10
CA ALA A 754 31.13 -15.21 4.19
C ALA A 754 30.16 -15.35 5.37
N ALA A 755 28.86 -15.43 5.09
CA ALA A 755 27.84 -15.67 6.11
C ALA A 755 28.05 -17.03 6.81
N LEU A 756 28.29 -18.10 6.04
CA LEU A 756 28.54 -19.44 6.57
C LEU A 756 29.84 -19.52 7.39
N THR A 757 30.86 -18.74 7.06
CA THR A 757 32.15 -18.71 7.79
C THR A 757 32.32 -17.46 8.66
N ALA A 758 31.24 -16.78 9.01
CA ALA A 758 31.27 -15.48 9.68
C ALA A 758 32.07 -15.46 10.99
N GLY A 759 32.04 -16.56 11.76
CA GLY A 759 32.85 -16.69 12.98
C GLY A 759 34.36 -16.63 12.74
N GLN A 760 34.86 -17.08 11.58
CA GLN A 760 36.27 -16.93 11.21
C GLN A 760 36.58 -15.49 10.79
N ILE A 761 35.69 -14.89 9.99
CA ILE A 761 35.85 -13.53 9.49
C ILE A 761 35.84 -12.51 10.66
N ALA A 762 35.01 -12.73 11.68
CA ALA A 762 34.90 -11.86 12.86
C ALA A 762 36.17 -11.80 13.73
N VAL A 763 37.14 -12.70 13.54
CA VAL A 763 38.47 -12.57 14.15
C VAL A 763 39.14 -11.29 13.65
N SER A 764 39.02 -11.03 12.35
CA SER A 764 39.72 -9.94 11.66
C SER A 764 38.84 -8.73 11.37
N ALA A 765 37.52 -8.88 11.31
CA ALA A 765 36.59 -7.76 11.13
C ALA A 765 36.14 -7.16 12.46
N GLU A 766 36.10 -5.83 12.55
CA GLU A 766 35.60 -5.10 13.72
C GLU A 766 34.10 -4.79 13.63
N PHE A 767 33.54 -4.82 12.42
CA PHE A 767 32.11 -4.72 12.16
C PHE A 767 31.74 -5.52 10.90
N PHE A 768 30.46 -5.89 10.79
CA PHE A 768 29.84 -6.41 9.59
C PHE A 768 28.81 -5.44 9.04
N SER A 769 28.76 -5.31 7.71
CA SER A 769 27.62 -4.70 7.02
C SER A 769 27.08 -5.68 5.99
N PHE A 770 25.81 -6.05 6.07
CA PHE A 770 25.23 -6.94 5.07
C PHE A 770 24.97 -6.18 3.77
N GLY A 771 25.62 -6.62 2.68
CA GLY A 771 25.30 -6.23 1.31
C GLY A 771 24.18 -7.13 0.78
N THR A 772 22.96 -6.90 1.27
CA THR A 772 21.83 -7.83 1.02
C THR A 772 21.43 -7.92 -0.45
N ASN A 773 21.72 -6.91 -1.27
CA ASN A 773 21.46 -6.99 -2.71
C ASN A 773 22.25 -8.14 -3.34
N ASP A 774 23.58 -8.15 -3.18
CA ASP A 774 24.45 -9.21 -3.71
C ASP A 774 24.24 -10.55 -2.99
N LEU A 775 23.93 -10.53 -1.69
CA LEU A 775 23.59 -11.74 -0.96
C LEU A 775 22.31 -12.39 -1.53
N THR A 776 21.28 -11.60 -1.84
CA THR A 776 20.06 -12.08 -2.50
C THR A 776 20.39 -12.63 -3.89
N GLN A 777 21.18 -11.93 -4.70
CA GLN A 777 21.60 -12.39 -6.03
C GLN A 777 22.22 -13.79 -5.96
N MET A 778 23.22 -13.98 -5.08
CA MET A 778 23.94 -15.25 -4.97
C MET A 778 23.13 -16.36 -4.30
N THR A 779 22.20 -16.03 -3.40
CA THR A 779 21.35 -17.02 -2.70
C THR A 779 20.26 -17.55 -3.62
N TRP A 780 19.61 -16.68 -4.38
CA TRP A 780 18.58 -17.07 -5.35
C TRP A 780 19.15 -17.55 -6.68
N GLY A 781 20.40 -17.19 -7.00
CA GLY A 781 20.95 -17.37 -8.34
C GLY A 781 20.33 -16.42 -9.36
N PHE A 782 19.98 -15.20 -8.93
CA PHE A 782 19.34 -14.17 -9.74
C PHE A 782 20.34 -13.08 -10.11
N SER A 783 20.39 -12.73 -11.39
CA SER A 783 21.01 -11.48 -11.86
C SER A 783 19.98 -10.37 -11.76
N ARG A 784 20.23 -9.38 -10.91
CA ARG A 784 19.27 -8.30 -10.65
C ARG A 784 18.82 -7.60 -11.93
N ASP A 785 19.73 -7.39 -12.87
CA ASP A 785 19.47 -6.64 -14.10
C ASP A 785 18.60 -7.41 -15.12
N ASP A 786 18.52 -8.74 -15.00
CA ASP A 786 17.85 -9.60 -15.98
C ASP A 786 16.46 -10.08 -15.52
N VAL A 787 16.28 -10.32 -14.23
CA VAL A 787 15.18 -11.16 -13.73
C VAL A 787 13.82 -10.45 -13.67
N GLU A 788 13.79 -9.15 -13.40
CA GLU A 788 12.54 -8.39 -13.22
C GLU A 788 11.71 -8.34 -14.52
N GLY A 789 12.37 -8.08 -15.65
CA GLY A 789 11.74 -8.05 -16.96
C GLY A 789 11.49 -9.43 -17.57
N ALA A 790 12.21 -10.47 -17.13
CA ALA A 790 12.18 -11.78 -17.75
C ALA A 790 11.08 -12.70 -17.20
N PHE A 791 11.00 -12.91 -15.88
CA PHE A 791 10.12 -13.94 -15.31
C PHE A 791 9.47 -13.62 -13.96
N PHE A 792 9.85 -12.52 -13.28
CA PHE A 792 9.29 -12.18 -11.95
C PHE A 792 7.76 -12.05 -11.96
N GLY A 793 7.19 -11.43 -13.00
CA GLY A 793 5.73 -11.35 -13.14
C GLY A 793 5.05 -12.73 -13.14
N ARG A 794 5.67 -13.75 -13.75
CA ARG A 794 5.15 -15.12 -13.73
C ARG A 794 5.32 -15.78 -12.36
N TYR A 795 6.41 -15.54 -11.65
CA TYR A 795 6.64 -16.08 -10.30
C TYR A 795 5.62 -15.55 -9.30
N ILE A 796 5.31 -14.25 -9.37
CA ILE A 796 4.26 -13.63 -8.54
C ILE A 796 2.89 -14.23 -8.87
N GLN A 797 2.57 -14.41 -10.16
CA GLN A 797 1.30 -15.04 -10.58
C GLN A 797 1.15 -16.49 -10.10
N LEU A 798 2.26 -17.25 -10.08
CA LEU A 798 2.31 -18.63 -9.59
C LEU A 798 2.37 -18.71 -8.07
N GLY A 799 2.61 -17.60 -7.37
CA GLY A 799 2.74 -17.56 -5.92
C GLY A 799 4.06 -18.15 -5.39
N VAL A 800 5.14 -18.14 -6.20
CA VAL A 800 6.48 -18.56 -5.75
C VAL A 800 7.00 -17.62 -4.68
N PHE A 801 6.83 -16.31 -4.90
CA PHE A 801 6.98 -15.26 -3.90
C PHE A 801 5.91 -14.19 -4.13
N ALA A 802 5.53 -13.48 -3.07
CA ALA A 802 4.50 -12.44 -3.13
C ALA A 802 5.05 -11.05 -3.47
N VAL A 803 6.35 -10.83 -3.25
CA VAL A 803 7.07 -9.57 -3.48
C VAL A 803 8.48 -9.90 -4.00
N SER A 804 9.08 -8.99 -4.75
CA SER A 804 10.45 -9.14 -5.22
C SER A 804 11.40 -9.34 -4.02
N PRO A 805 12.26 -10.37 -4.03
CA PRO A 805 13.23 -10.59 -2.95
C PRO A 805 14.36 -9.55 -2.92
N PHE A 806 14.39 -8.62 -3.89
CA PHE A 806 15.27 -7.44 -3.91
C PHE A 806 14.61 -6.19 -3.30
N GLU A 807 13.28 -6.21 -3.12
CA GLU A 807 12.53 -5.11 -2.50
C GLU A 807 12.32 -5.37 -1.00
N THR A 808 11.87 -6.57 -0.66
CA THR A 808 11.69 -7.05 0.71
C THR A 808 12.54 -8.28 0.93
N ILE A 809 13.26 -8.32 2.05
CA ILE A 809 14.14 -9.42 2.40
C ILE A 809 13.38 -10.74 2.42
N ASP A 810 13.92 -11.74 1.73
CA ASP A 810 13.50 -13.13 1.88
C ASP A 810 13.93 -13.62 3.26
N SER A 811 13.01 -13.64 4.23
CA SER A 811 13.30 -14.03 5.60
C SER A 811 13.74 -15.49 5.75
N ASP A 812 13.30 -16.36 4.84
CA ASP A 812 13.42 -17.81 4.99
C ASP A 812 14.70 -18.33 4.33
N GLY A 813 15.17 -17.69 3.26
CA GLY A 813 16.45 -18.00 2.60
C GLY A 813 17.56 -17.03 2.98
N VAL A 814 17.50 -15.81 2.47
CA VAL A 814 18.54 -14.77 2.70
C VAL A 814 18.61 -14.39 4.18
N GLY A 815 17.47 -14.30 4.87
CA GLY A 815 17.38 -14.01 6.29
C GLY A 815 18.03 -15.07 7.19
N GLU A 816 18.02 -16.34 6.77
CA GLU A 816 18.72 -17.42 7.49
C GLU A 816 20.25 -17.20 7.42
N LEU A 817 20.78 -16.81 6.26
CA LEU A 817 22.21 -16.47 6.13
C LEU A 817 22.58 -15.27 7.00
N VAL A 818 21.72 -14.24 7.06
CA VAL A 818 21.90 -13.10 7.97
C VAL A 818 21.96 -13.57 9.43
N SER A 819 21.01 -14.40 9.85
CA SER A 819 20.92 -14.91 11.22
C SER A 819 22.15 -15.74 11.60
N ILE A 820 22.59 -16.65 10.73
CA ILE A 820 23.81 -17.45 10.91
C ILE A 820 25.03 -16.56 11.08
N ALA A 821 25.15 -15.52 10.25
CA ALA A 821 26.31 -14.63 10.27
C ALA A 821 26.37 -13.78 11.55
N VAL A 822 25.22 -13.27 12.02
CA VAL A 822 25.10 -12.54 13.30
C VAL A 822 25.51 -13.44 14.45
N GLU A 823 24.92 -14.64 14.55
CA GLU A 823 25.17 -15.58 15.64
C GLU A 823 26.65 -15.96 15.71
N ARG A 824 27.21 -16.42 14.58
CA ARG A 824 28.60 -16.89 14.51
C ARG A 824 29.60 -15.75 14.67
N GLY A 825 29.32 -14.58 14.10
CA GLY A 825 30.18 -13.40 14.23
C GLY A 825 30.29 -12.97 15.69
N ARG A 826 29.15 -12.82 16.38
CA ARG A 826 29.11 -12.40 17.79
C ARG A 826 29.61 -13.48 18.76
N ALA A 827 29.52 -14.75 18.41
CA ALA A 827 30.15 -15.82 19.18
C ALA A 827 31.68 -15.69 19.24
N THR A 828 32.29 -15.18 18.16
CA THR A 828 33.74 -14.90 18.11
C THR A 828 34.09 -13.54 18.71
N ARG A 829 33.30 -12.50 18.41
CA ARG A 829 33.51 -11.12 18.86
C ARG A 829 32.21 -10.57 19.46
N PRO A 830 32.01 -10.66 20.79
CA PRO A 830 30.75 -10.28 21.43
C PRO A 830 30.32 -8.82 21.23
N ASP A 831 31.28 -7.93 21.01
CA ASP A 831 31.12 -6.49 20.74
C ASP A 831 31.10 -6.15 19.24
N LEU A 832 30.96 -7.15 18.35
CA LEU A 832 30.88 -6.95 16.91
C LEU A 832 29.63 -6.13 16.54
N THR A 833 29.86 -4.94 16.00
CA THR A 833 28.82 -4.12 15.37
C THR A 833 28.35 -4.78 14.09
N VAL A 834 27.04 -4.93 13.92
CA VAL A 834 26.44 -5.53 12.73
C VAL A 834 25.35 -4.61 12.18
N GLY A 835 25.51 -4.17 10.93
CA GLY A 835 24.51 -3.44 10.20
C GLY A 835 24.13 -4.07 8.87
N VAL A 836 23.23 -3.41 8.16
CA VAL A 836 22.84 -3.75 6.79
C VAL A 836 22.81 -2.49 5.96
N CYS A 837 23.30 -2.58 4.74
CA CYS A 837 23.20 -1.51 3.76
C CYS A 837 22.51 -2.02 2.49
N GLY A 838 21.75 -1.14 1.84
CA GLY A 838 21.09 -1.43 0.58
C GLY A 838 19.62 -1.01 0.59
N GLU A 839 18.84 -1.59 -0.30
CA GLU A 839 17.43 -1.20 -0.48
C GLU A 839 16.56 -1.73 0.67
N HIS A 840 16.83 -2.97 1.11
CA HIS A 840 16.17 -3.60 2.25
C HIS A 840 16.33 -2.80 3.55
N GLY A 841 17.42 -2.02 3.71
CA GLY A 841 17.65 -1.19 4.89
C GLY A 841 16.60 -0.08 5.08
N GLY A 842 15.84 0.24 4.03
CA GLY A 842 14.74 1.21 4.09
C GLY A 842 13.36 0.62 3.75
N ASP A 843 13.26 -0.71 3.66
CA ASP A 843 11.98 -1.41 3.51
C ASP A 843 11.37 -1.72 4.89
N PRO A 844 10.12 -1.30 5.18
CA PRO A 844 9.48 -1.50 6.48
C PRO A 844 9.46 -2.95 6.99
N ALA A 845 9.21 -3.93 6.12
CA ALA A 845 9.17 -5.33 6.53
C ALA A 845 10.57 -5.85 6.87
N SER A 846 11.55 -5.50 6.05
CA SER A 846 12.95 -5.85 6.24
C SER A 846 13.55 -5.22 7.50
N VAL A 847 13.26 -3.94 7.80
CA VAL A 847 13.72 -3.28 9.04
C VAL A 847 13.23 -4.02 10.29
N ARG A 848 11.97 -4.49 10.30
CA ARG A 848 11.44 -5.31 11.40
C ARG A 848 12.14 -6.66 11.52
N PHE A 849 12.47 -7.28 10.39
CA PHE A 849 13.28 -8.51 10.38
C PHE A 849 14.67 -8.26 10.98
N PHE A 850 15.39 -7.22 10.53
CA PHE A 850 16.72 -6.88 11.03
C PHE A 850 16.74 -6.52 12.52
N HIS A 851 15.67 -5.87 13.00
CA HIS A 851 15.49 -5.64 14.43
C HIS A 851 15.42 -6.96 15.21
N THR A 852 14.66 -7.92 14.70
CA THR A 852 14.47 -9.24 15.33
C THR A 852 15.74 -10.10 15.23
N ALA A 853 16.44 -10.05 14.11
CA ALA A 853 17.72 -10.72 13.88
C ALA A 853 18.87 -10.14 14.72
N GLY A 854 18.62 -9.04 15.45
CA GLY A 854 19.56 -8.49 16.42
C GLY A 854 20.64 -7.59 15.83
N LEU A 855 20.46 -7.05 14.61
CA LEU A 855 21.37 -6.04 14.06
C LEU A 855 21.41 -4.79 14.95
N ASP A 856 22.47 -3.99 14.83
CA ASP A 856 22.68 -2.74 15.56
C ASP A 856 22.16 -1.53 14.79
N TYR A 857 22.29 -1.54 13.46
CA TYR A 857 21.78 -0.47 12.61
C TYR A 857 21.25 -0.96 11.26
N VAL A 858 20.43 -0.12 10.63
CA VAL A 858 20.06 -0.23 9.21
C VAL A 858 20.54 1.01 8.46
N SER A 859 20.94 0.85 7.20
CA SER A 859 21.43 1.94 6.36
C SER A 859 20.72 1.98 5.01
N CYS A 860 20.11 3.12 4.70
CA CYS A 860 19.28 3.31 3.51
C CYS A 860 19.53 4.66 2.82
N SER A 861 18.98 4.88 1.63
CA SER A 861 19.11 6.18 0.96
C SER A 861 18.55 7.33 1.83
N PRO A 862 19.02 8.59 1.67
CA PRO A 862 18.64 9.70 2.56
C PRO A 862 17.13 9.88 2.70
N PHE A 863 16.37 9.79 1.61
CA PHE A 863 14.92 9.94 1.62
C PHE A 863 14.18 8.79 2.32
N ARG A 864 14.81 7.62 2.51
CA ARG A 864 14.25 6.49 3.26
C ARG A 864 14.57 6.54 4.75
N VAL A 865 15.47 7.42 5.20
CA VAL A 865 15.85 7.55 6.61
C VAL A 865 14.64 7.79 7.53
N PRO A 866 13.68 8.71 7.24
CA PRO A 866 12.52 8.89 8.10
C PRO A 866 11.63 7.65 8.19
N VAL A 867 11.51 6.89 7.10
CA VAL A 867 10.75 5.63 7.05
C VAL A 867 11.42 4.57 7.92
N ALA A 868 12.73 4.39 7.76
CA ALA A 868 13.51 3.44 8.55
C ALA A 868 13.49 3.78 10.05
N ARG A 869 13.57 5.07 10.41
CA ARG A 869 13.43 5.56 11.80
C ARG A 869 12.08 5.21 12.40
N LEU A 870 10.99 5.50 11.68
CA LEU A 870 9.65 5.15 12.13
C LEU A 870 9.53 3.64 12.37
N GLU A 871 10.01 2.83 11.44
CA GLU A 871 9.90 1.37 11.51
C GLU A 871 10.82 0.76 12.57
N ALA A 872 11.99 1.34 12.83
CA ALA A 872 12.87 0.94 13.93
C ALA A 872 12.18 1.12 15.30
N GLY A 873 11.48 2.24 15.51
CA GLY A 873 10.69 2.47 16.73
C GLY A 873 9.45 1.56 16.82
N ARG A 874 8.76 1.34 15.68
CA ARG A 874 7.63 0.39 15.61
C ARG A 874 8.04 -1.04 15.91
N ALA A 875 9.20 -1.47 15.44
CA ALA A 875 9.70 -2.81 15.72
C ALA A 875 9.93 -3.03 17.22
N ALA A 876 10.43 -2.01 17.92
CA ALA A 876 10.76 -2.08 19.34
C ALA A 876 9.53 -2.05 20.27
N THR A 877 8.44 -1.39 19.88
CA THR A 877 7.23 -1.24 20.71
C THR A 877 6.30 -2.46 20.70
N GLY A 878 6.59 -3.47 19.87
CA GLY A 878 5.84 -4.73 19.80
C GLY A 878 4.43 -4.60 19.21
N ALA A 879 3.97 -5.63 18.49
CA ALA A 879 2.61 -5.68 17.97
C ALA A 879 1.62 -6.07 19.08
N THR A 880 1.16 -5.11 19.88
CA THR A 880 -0.15 -5.27 20.52
C THR A 880 -1.18 -5.20 19.40
N GLY A 881 -1.93 -6.29 19.18
CA GLY A 881 -2.79 -6.51 18.01
C GLY A 881 -3.66 -5.30 17.68
N SER A 882 -3.19 -4.46 16.76
CA SER A 882 -3.97 -3.38 16.19
C SER A 882 -4.79 -3.94 15.05
N ASP A 883 -6.10 -3.71 15.11
CA ASP A 883 -7.07 -4.02 14.06
C ASP A 883 -6.88 -3.16 12.79
N SER A 884 -5.84 -2.31 12.75
CA SER A 884 -5.57 -1.33 11.70
C SER A 884 -4.58 -1.78 10.61
N ARG A 885 -4.29 -3.09 10.50
CA ARG A 885 -3.51 -3.63 9.36
C ARG A 885 -4.37 -3.71 8.11
#